data_AF-A0A0Q6SI98-F1
#
_entry.id   AF-A0A0Q6SI98-F1
#
_cell.length_a   1.000
_cell.length_b   1.000
_cell.length_c   1.000
_cell.angle_alpha   90.00
_cell.angle_beta   90.00
_cell.angle_gamma   90.00
#
_symmetry.space_group_name_H-M   'P 1'
#
loop_
_entity.id
_entity.type
_entity.pdbx_description
1 polymer ?
#
loop_
_entity_poly.entity_id
_entity_poly.type
_entity_poly.pdbx_seq_one_letter_code
_entity_poly.pdbx_strand_id
1 'polypeptide(L)'
;MSDRIERCELVGLADPIEKKTGFLIPVFSHPMSNALLVEERDEDGRVAGFAPLQPQETKILDAPRNNSQIGEWPYWAFGLGGKTIVGQGDENRRELETALHGRFLLERPLLALEVAEFLGLHADRNTLANKIYEKMRRDRPDVADRWRDLAILTEDVNATLVRKKASQRDLSDMAALGPVTLRVEGRQVIVRGTVPGSTQSRSWALLRDIIENTLRDLRGLYEQASEGWNYRLPSSRGETAYPRSLSFDLSSLDALVYVADEGTPPTDPNLSARIDSIGVYPPGQSEQFIADSVGFEGPSFVGFLLDDAYGHIEPATMHYAQRRPLGLALRTKATPRLSRAETEALSRYPHPTIIITRRSPSGFTQNVISGELRDAVNLLSANTTERNRWSVPFDKSIFMRASGLGPDRSNDAWAQIYERCRKLGVGSTAGIAFLSESDRRPDAESDDIARLFFPDFTREQIPTSTKRKRRIDAAIIVDHLPSEGMGWNRHCKTIENITRLKGWEIRESAEAEHGQVYQLKGPSDRFELVVARGKPSDRRYSFEQIPHIDLGGVDRLILLDDANALTVLSHLESTGQLIVTPRDICAFAAKSGTVWTLYSYQLRRLSHWMSGKSRTHYLAMLCQSAIRRGNVDSYDSERFIAALSDEQLGDSIHLTSSNARFFPTATELRLKFSSRNSNSRVPSIFRDFDTFVLRVDETGPHLSQETQSISLSR
;
A
#
# COMPACT_ATOMS: atom_id res chain seq x y z
N MET A 1 30.47 22.57 -8.71
CA MET A 1 29.12 23.09 -8.38
C MET A 1 29.19 23.54 -6.94
N SER A 2 29.03 24.84 -6.69
CA SER A 2 29.01 25.40 -5.34
C SER A 2 27.80 24.85 -4.59
N ASP A 3 28.03 24.10 -3.51
CA ASP A 3 27.02 23.64 -2.56
C ASP A 3 26.21 24.84 -2.07
N ARG A 4 25.07 25.10 -2.71
CA ARG A 4 24.07 26.00 -2.13
C ARG A 4 23.49 25.24 -0.96
N ILE A 5 23.80 25.70 0.25
CA ILE A 5 23.17 25.24 1.48
C ILE A 5 21.66 25.43 1.29
N GLU A 6 20.93 24.32 1.20
CA GLU A 6 19.48 24.32 1.08
C GLU A 6 18.87 24.79 2.41
N ARG A 7 18.13 25.90 2.37
CA ARG A 7 17.44 26.47 3.54
C ARG A 7 15.94 26.29 3.39
N CYS A 8 15.30 25.68 4.38
CA CYS A 8 13.86 25.47 4.40
C CYS A 8 13.23 26.15 5.63
N GLU A 9 12.05 26.76 5.45
CA GLU A 9 11.31 27.44 6.54
C GLU A 9 10.38 26.43 7.22
N LEU A 10 10.45 26.31 8.55
CA LEU A 10 9.48 25.59 9.37
C LEU A 10 8.13 26.31 9.29
N VAL A 11 7.15 25.68 8.64
CA VAL A 11 5.82 26.26 8.39
C VAL A 11 4.74 25.69 9.29
N GLY A 12 5.00 24.59 9.97
CA GLY A 12 4.04 24.00 10.89
C GLY A 12 4.48 22.66 11.46
N LEU A 13 3.56 22.02 12.19
CA LEU A 13 3.75 20.70 12.79
C LEU A 13 2.62 19.77 12.33
N ALA A 14 2.96 18.65 11.69
CA ALA A 14 1.98 17.65 11.32
C ALA A 14 1.54 16.88 12.58
N ASP A 15 0.22 16.82 12.80
CA ASP A 15 -0.42 16.06 13.87
C ASP A 15 -1.12 14.82 13.31
N PRO A 16 -0.40 13.69 13.16
CA PRO A 16 -0.92 12.50 12.48
C PRO A 16 -2.13 11.86 13.17
N ILE A 17 -2.39 12.20 14.43
CA ILE A 17 -3.49 11.61 15.23
C ILE A 17 -4.58 12.65 15.51
N GLU A 18 -4.40 13.91 15.09
CA GLU A 18 -5.31 15.04 15.30
C GLU A 18 -5.70 15.31 16.77
N LYS A 19 -4.83 14.91 17.71
CA LYS A 19 -5.07 15.06 19.15
C LYS A 19 -4.20 16.13 19.79
N LYS A 20 -3.23 16.68 19.06
CA LYS A 20 -2.19 17.57 19.57
C LYS A 20 -1.42 16.95 20.74
N THR A 21 -1.24 15.62 20.73
CA THR A 21 -0.62 14.85 21.82
C THR A 21 0.48 13.95 21.31
N GLY A 22 1.63 13.93 21.98
CA GLY A 22 2.79 13.10 21.60
C GLY A 22 3.76 13.84 20.69
N PHE A 23 4.71 13.12 20.09
CA PHE A 23 5.63 13.70 19.12
C PHE A 23 4.89 14.12 17.84
N LEU A 24 5.13 15.37 17.43
CA LEU A 24 4.60 15.96 16.20
C LEU A 24 5.72 16.04 15.17
N ILE A 25 5.38 16.04 13.89
CA ILE A 25 6.37 16.04 12.79
C ILE A 25 6.60 17.49 12.35
N PRO A 26 7.79 18.09 12.54
CA PRO A 26 8.08 19.42 12.01
C PRO A 26 8.03 19.41 10.48
N VAL A 27 7.33 20.38 9.91
CA VAL A 27 7.06 20.44 8.47
C VAL A 27 7.59 21.73 7.89
N PHE A 28 8.35 21.60 6.81
CA PHE A 28 9.09 22.67 6.20
C PHE A 28 8.54 23.01 4.81
N SER A 29 8.79 24.22 4.37
CA SER A 29 8.58 24.66 2.99
C SER A 29 9.89 25.14 2.40
N HIS A 30 10.03 24.95 1.09
CA HIS A 30 11.17 25.47 0.34
C HIS A 30 10.64 26.42 -0.75
N PRO A 31 11.23 27.61 -0.97
CA PRO A 31 10.70 28.61 -1.91
C PRO A 31 10.51 28.11 -3.35
N MET A 32 11.23 27.06 -3.74
CA MET A 32 11.15 26.46 -5.08
C MET A 32 10.30 25.16 -5.14
N SER A 33 9.67 24.77 -4.04
CA SER A 33 8.86 23.55 -3.94
C SER A 33 7.48 23.86 -3.37
N ASN A 34 6.44 23.36 -4.03
CA ASN A 34 5.07 23.40 -3.49
C ASN A 34 4.79 22.23 -2.52
N ALA A 35 5.73 21.30 -2.36
CA ALA A 35 5.59 20.20 -1.42
C ALA A 35 6.01 20.64 -0.01
N LEU A 36 5.22 20.22 0.97
CA LEU A 36 5.67 20.20 2.36
C LEU A 36 6.79 19.18 2.51
N LEU A 37 7.81 19.53 3.29
CA LEU A 37 9.03 18.75 3.45
C LEU A 37 9.22 18.34 4.92
N VAL A 38 9.97 17.27 5.16
CA VAL A 38 10.46 16.85 6.48
C VAL A 38 11.97 16.68 6.43
N GLU A 39 12.65 16.88 7.56
CA GLU A 39 14.10 16.69 7.66
C GLU A 39 14.45 15.19 7.59
N GLU A 40 15.39 14.85 6.71
CA GLU A 40 16.10 13.58 6.74
C GLU A 40 17.34 13.72 7.63
N ARG A 41 17.68 12.67 8.38
CA ARG A 41 18.83 12.67 9.29
C ARG A 41 19.97 11.81 8.76
N ASP A 42 21.20 12.27 8.94
CA ASP A 42 22.40 11.46 8.68
C ASP A 42 22.73 10.54 9.87
N GLU A 43 23.84 9.80 9.75
CA GLU A 43 24.34 8.90 10.80
C GLU A 43 24.77 9.64 12.08
N ASP A 44 25.13 10.92 11.97
CA ASP A 44 25.49 11.78 13.11
C ASP A 44 24.26 12.44 13.75
N GLY A 45 23.06 12.18 13.21
CA GLY A 45 21.80 12.74 13.67
C GLY A 45 21.56 14.19 13.27
N ARG A 46 22.34 14.73 12.33
CA ARG A 46 22.16 16.07 11.74
C ARG A 46 21.26 16.00 10.52
N VAL A 47 20.75 17.14 10.09
CA VAL A 47 19.91 17.23 8.89
C VAL A 47 20.76 16.90 7.65
N ALA A 48 20.47 15.79 6.99
CA ALA A 48 21.12 15.37 5.74
C ALA A 48 20.47 15.99 4.50
N GLY A 49 19.19 16.31 4.59
CA GLY A 49 18.38 16.77 3.47
C GLY A 49 16.91 16.93 3.86
N PHE A 50 16.07 17.18 2.86
CA PHE A 50 14.64 17.36 3.03
C PHE A 50 13.86 16.44 2.08
N ALA A 51 13.00 15.59 2.64
CA ALA A 51 12.14 14.71 1.88
C ALA A 51 10.72 15.27 1.78
N PRO A 52 10.03 15.11 0.64
CA PRO A 52 8.63 15.50 0.52
C PRO A 52 7.76 14.66 1.48
N LEU A 53 7.00 15.35 2.31
CA LEU A 53 5.94 14.75 3.11
C LEU A 53 4.85 14.26 2.14
N GLN A 54 4.68 12.94 2.05
CA GLN A 54 3.61 12.34 1.23
C GLN A 54 2.27 12.96 1.63
N PRO A 55 1.38 13.27 0.66
CA PRO A 55 0.09 13.87 0.95
C PRO A 55 -0.76 12.90 1.75
N GLN A 56 -0.74 13.05 3.07
CA GLN A 56 -1.71 12.50 3.99
C GLN A 56 -2.65 13.64 4.40
N GLU A 57 -3.89 13.32 4.73
CA GLU A 57 -4.86 14.27 5.30
C GLU A 57 -4.46 14.74 6.72
N THR A 58 -3.17 14.96 6.96
CA THR A 58 -2.63 15.30 8.27
C THR A 58 -2.80 16.78 8.52
N LYS A 59 -3.48 17.11 9.63
CA LYS A 59 -3.64 18.49 10.07
C LYS A 59 -2.27 19.10 10.39
N ILE A 60 -1.99 20.27 9.80
CA ILE A 60 -0.80 21.06 10.12
C ILE A 60 -1.20 22.08 11.19
N LEU A 61 -0.53 22.01 12.34
CA LEU A 61 -0.64 22.98 13.42
C LEU A 61 0.36 24.11 13.21
N ASP A 62 0.02 25.31 13.66
CA ASP A 62 0.94 26.44 13.61
C ASP A 62 2.19 26.18 14.46
N ALA A 63 3.34 26.58 13.93
CA ALA A 63 4.64 26.55 14.60
C ALA A 63 5.27 27.95 14.60
N PRO A 64 6.17 28.26 15.55
CA PRO A 64 7.07 29.40 15.41
C PRO A 64 7.85 29.28 14.10
N ARG A 65 7.82 30.32 13.27
CA ARG A 65 8.58 30.35 12.02
C ARG A 65 10.07 30.40 12.34
N ASN A 66 10.79 29.42 11.81
CA ASN A 66 12.23 29.29 11.91
C ASN A 66 12.78 28.67 10.62
N ASN A 67 14.10 28.65 10.45
CA ASN A 67 14.73 28.00 9.31
C ASN A 67 15.53 26.79 9.79
N SER A 68 15.64 25.79 8.91
CA SER A 68 16.53 24.65 9.04
C SER A 68 17.42 24.52 7.82
N GLN A 69 18.62 23.98 8.00
CA GLN A 69 19.63 23.82 6.96
C GLN A 69 20.34 22.47 7.11
N ILE A 70 20.83 21.94 5.98
CA ILE A 70 21.68 20.73 5.97
C ILE A 70 22.89 20.95 6.89
N GLY A 71 23.15 19.97 7.76
CA GLY A 71 24.20 19.98 8.78
C GLY A 71 23.79 20.55 10.13
N GLU A 72 22.63 21.19 10.26
CA GLU A 72 22.08 21.62 11.55
C GLU A 72 21.49 20.44 12.34
N TRP A 73 21.19 20.67 13.63
CA TRP A 73 20.40 19.70 14.39
C TRP A 73 18.94 19.74 13.93
N PRO A 74 18.25 18.58 13.88
CA PRO A 74 16.87 18.54 13.45
C PRO A 74 15.94 19.17 14.47
N TYR A 75 14.83 19.70 13.98
CA TYR A 75 13.73 20.14 14.82
C TYR A 75 12.99 18.92 15.40
N TRP A 76 12.38 19.15 16.56
CA TRP A 76 11.45 18.23 17.19
C TRP A 76 10.32 19.03 17.84
N ALA A 77 9.16 18.39 17.97
CA ALA A 77 8.03 18.98 18.66
C ALA A 77 7.24 17.94 19.44
N PHE A 78 6.70 18.35 20.59
CA PHE A 78 5.89 17.51 21.44
C PHE A 78 4.61 18.24 21.87
N GLY A 79 3.46 17.64 21.60
CA GLY A 79 2.15 18.13 21.99
C GLY A 79 1.68 17.62 23.36
N LEU A 80 1.22 18.53 24.21
CA LEU A 80 0.61 18.29 25.53
C LEU A 80 -0.92 18.52 25.49
N GLY A 81 -1.54 18.38 24.32
CA GLY A 81 -2.96 18.63 24.06
C GLY A 81 -3.31 20.11 23.89
N GLY A 82 -3.00 20.93 24.90
CA GLY A 82 -3.25 22.38 24.90
C GLY A 82 -2.02 23.24 24.63
N LYS A 83 -0.82 22.66 24.74
CA LYS A 83 0.47 23.34 24.58
C LYS A 83 1.37 22.49 23.68
N THR A 84 2.21 23.13 22.89
CA THR A 84 3.25 22.45 22.12
C THR A 84 4.61 22.96 22.54
N ILE A 85 5.55 22.05 22.76
CA ILE A 85 6.97 22.35 22.99
C ILE A 85 7.69 22.06 21.68
N VAL A 86 8.39 23.05 21.13
CA VAL A 86 9.17 22.92 19.88
C VAL A 86 10.61 23.25 20.19
N GLY A 87 11.56 22.43 19.73
CA GLY A 87 12.99 22.66 19.92
C GLY A 87 13.81 22.20 18.73
N GLN A 88 15.05 22.68 18.64
CA GLN A 88 16.07 22.21 17.70
C GLN A 88 17.25 21.64 18.50
N GLY A 89 17.65 20.39 18.25
CA GLY A 89 18.68 19.73 19.06
C GLY A 89 18.34 19.72 20.55
N ASP A 90 19.14 20.40 21.38
CA ASP A 90 18.96 20.47 22.84
C ASP A 90 18.01 21.60 23.33
N GLU A 91 17.56 22.47 22.44
CA GLU A 91 16.66 23.57 22.81
C GLU A 91 15.36 23.03 23.40
N ASN A 92 14.87 23.67 24.48
CA ASN A 92 13.62 23.32 25.16
C ASN A 92 13.54 21.88 25.73
N ARG A 93 14.64 21.11 25.74
CA ARG A 93 14.69 19.79 26.39
C ARG A 93 14.34 19.85 27.89
N ARG A 94 14.85 20.86 28.61
CA ARG A 94 14.52 21.07 30.04
C ARG A 94 13.04 21.32 30.30
N GLU A 95 12.37 21.99 29.36
CA GLU A 95 10.93 22.23 29.45
C GLU A 95 10.15 20.93 29.28
N LEU A 96 10.56 20.11 28.30
CA LEU A 96 9.97 18.78 28.08
C LEU A 96 10.25 17.83 29.26
N GLU A 97 11.46 17.88 29.84
CA GLU A 97 11.84 17.15 31.06
C GLU A 97 10.95 17.57 32.24
N THR A 98 10.74 18.87 32.44
CA THR A 98 9.81 19.36 33.48
C THR A 98 8.39 18.85 33.26
N ALA A 99 7.96 18.79 31.99
CA ALA A 99 6.64 18.28 31.63
C ALA A 99 6.46 16.77 31.92
N LEU A 100 7.55 15.98 31.95
CA LEU A 100 7.54 14.55 32.28
C LEU A 100 6.90 14.27 33.65
N HIS A 101 7.15 15.17 34.61
CA HIS A 101 6.59 15.09 35.96
C HIS A 101 5.25 15.84 36.09
N GLY A 102 4.75 16.41 35.00
CA GLY A 102 3.45 17.10 34.94
C GLY A 102 2.28 16.12 34.91
N ARG A 103 1.12 16.59 35.40
CA ARG A 103 -0.13 15.80 35.46
C ARG A 103 -0.49 15.13 34.12
N PHE A 104 -0.30 15.83 33.00
CA PHE A 104 -0.64 15.32 31.67
C PHE A 104 0.08 14.01 31.32
N LEU A 105 1.40 13.93 31.56
CA LEU A 105 2.21 12.76 31.27
C LEU A 105 2.12 11.70 32.38
N LEU A 106 1.94 12.10 33.64
CA LEU A 106 1.69 11.15 34.73
C LEU A 106 0.43 10.30 34.52
N GLU A 107 -0.60 10.87 33.90
CA GLU A 107 -1.84 10.19 33.50
C GLU A 107 -1.68 9.34 32.21
N ARG A 108 -0.60 9.55 31.44
CA ARG A 108 -0.34 8.94 30.13
C ARG A 108 1.05 8.29 30.10
N PRO A 109 1.26 7.18 30.82
CA PRO A 109 2.61 6.66 31.06
C PRO A 109 3.34 6.19 29.79
N LEU A 110 2.63 5.75 28.74
CA LEU A 110 3.25 5.41 27.46
C LEU A 110 3.88 6.64 26.78
N LEU A 111 3.19 7.79 26.76
CA LEU A 111 3.76 9.03 26.23
C LEU A 111 4.90 9.53 27.11
N ALA A 112 4.79 9.36 28.44
CA ALA A 112 5.87 9.69 29.36
C ALA A 112 7.13 8.84 29.08
N LEU A 113 6.95 7.56 28.77
CA LEU A 113 8.04 6.65 28.42
C LEU A 113 8.78 7.15 27.16
N GLU A 114 8.05 7.49 26.09
CA GLU A 114 8.63 8.04 24.86
C GLU A 114 9.41 9.34 25.12
N VAL A 115 8.91 10.21 25.99
CA VAL A 115 9.60 11.44 26.38
C VAL A 115 10.89 11.14 27.15
N ALA A 116 10.85 10.21 28.11
CA ALA A 116 12.04 9.79 28.85
C ALA A 116 13.10 9.17 27.93
N GLU A 117 12.69 8.39 26.93
CA GLU A 117 13.56 7.86 25.89
C GLU A 117 14.20 8.96 25.05
N PHE A 118 13.39 9.90 24.55
CA PHE A 118 13.88 11.03 23.76
C PHE A 118 14.88 11.93 24.51
N LEU A 119 14.68 12.11 25.81
CA LEU A 119 15.56 12.90 26.68
C LEU A 119 16.78 12.10 27.18
N GLY A 120 16.84 10.79 26.96
CA GLY A 120 17.93 9.94 27.48
C GLY A 120 17.88 9.72 29.00
N LEU A 121 16.71 9.85 29.62
CA LEU A 121 16.52 9.71 31.07
C LEU A 121 16.30 8.24 31.45
N HIS A 122 17.39 7.45 31.46
CA HIS A 122 17.33 5.99 31.65
C HIS A 122 16.62 5.55 32.94
N ALA A 123 16.82 6.26 34.06
CA ALA A 123 16.20 5.91 35.33
C ALA A 123 14.68 6.13 35.33
N ASP A 124 14.21 7.27 34.81
CA ASP A 124 12.79 7.57 34.66
C ASP A 124 12.14 6.62 33.67
N ARG A 125 12.80 6.34 32.54
CA ARG A 125 12.34 5.37 31.56
C ARG A 125 12.08 4.00 32.20
N ASN A 126 13.04 3.47 32.94
CA ASN A 126 12.90 2.14 33.56
C ASN A 126 11.78 2.13 34.62
N THR A 127 11.62 3.23 35.36
CA THR A 127 10.55 3.40 36.35
C THR A 127 9.17 3.43 35.66
N LEU A 128 9.03 4.18 34.58
CA LEU A 128 7.80 4.29 33.79
C LEU A 128 7.46 2.96 33.10
N ALA A 129 8.46 2.31 32.50
CA ALA A 129 8.30 1.00 31.89
C ALA A 129 7.79 -0.03 32.90
N ASN A 130 8.35 -0.05 34.12
CA ASN A 130 7.88 -0.94 35.18
C ASN A 130 6.43 -0.64 35.58
N LYS A 131 6.08 0.64 35.73
CA LYS A 131 4.70 1.04 36.03
C LYS A 131 3.72 0.62 34.93
N ILE A 132 4.10 0.72 33.66
CA ILE A 132 3.30 0.27 32.52
C ILE A 132 3.15 -1.26 32.55
N TYR A 133 4.27 -1.97 32.71
CA TYR A 133 4.31 -3.43 32.78
C TYR A 133 3.39 -3.95 33.89
N GLU A 134 3.53 -3.46 35.11
CA GLU A 134 2.70 -3.85 36.25
C GLU A 134 1.21 -3.57 36.02
N LYS A 135 0.88 -2.46 35.35
CA LYS A 135 -0.50 -2.17 34.98
C LYS A 135 -1.03 -3.14 33.93
N MET A 136 -0.27 -3.38 32.85
CA MET A 136 -0.67 -4.31 31.79
C MET A 136 -0.77 -5.75 32.28
N ARG A 137 0.17 -6.17 33.14
CA ARG A 137 0.25 -7.55 33.67
C ARG A 137 -0.98 -7.92 34.51
N ARG A 138 -1.57 -6.95 35.24
CA ARG A 138 -2.81 -7.17 36.00
C ARG A 138 -3.98 -7.58 35.12
N ASP A 139 -4.06 -7.02 33.92
CA ASP A 139 -5.16 -7.27 32.98
C ASP A 139 -4.84 -8.44 32.03
N ARG A 140 -3.61 -8.47 31.50
CA ARG A 140 -3.13 -9.39 30.46
C ARG A 140 -1.63 -9.69 30.62
N PRO A 141 -1.26 -10.69 31.44
CA PRO A 141 0.14 -11.07 31.68
C PRO A 141 0.91 -11.38 30.39
N ASP A 142 0.28 -12.15 29.49
CA ASP A 142 0.86 -12.58 28.21
C ASP A 142 1.24 -11.41 27.29
N VAL A 143 0.40 -10.38 27.26
CA VAL A 143 0.64 -9.17 26.46
C VAL A 143 1.69 -8.28 27.11
N ALA A 144 1.66 -8.16 28.44
CA ALA A 144 2.63 -7.38 29.20
C ALA A 144 4.06 -7.91 29.01
N ASP A 145 4.25 -9.23 29.10
CA ASP A 145 5.55 -9.88 28.90
C ASP A 145 6.07 -9.64 27.47
N ARG A 146 5.21 -9.83 26.46
CA ARG A 146 5.60 -9.57 25.06
C ARG A 146 5.94 -8.11 24.81
N TRP A 147 5.16 -7.18 25.36
CA TRP A 147 5.42 -5.75 25.24
C TRP A 147 6.76 -5.39 25.89
N ARG A 148 7.02 -5.85 27.11
CA ARG A 148 8.29 -5.63 27.82
C ARG A 148 9.48 -6.17 27.02
N ASP A 149 9.36 -7.39 26.50
CA ASP A 149 10.45 -8.05 25.79
C ASP A 149 10.74 -7.39 24.43
N LEU A 150 9.70 -7.04 23.68
CA LEU A 150 9.81 -6.49 22.33
C LEU A 150 10.06 -4.97 22.30
N ALA A 151 9.36 -4.21 23.13
CA ALA A 151 9.42 -2.74 23.10
C ALA A 151 10.52 -2.16 24.00
N ILE A 152 10.99 -2.90 25.01
CA ILE A 152 12.01 -2.41 25.95
C ILE A 152 13.32 -3.16 25.76
N LEU A 153 13.36 -4.47 26.05
CA LEU A 153 14.61 -5.23 26.04
C LEU A 153 15.23 -5.36 24.64
N THR A 154 14.40 -5.72 23.65
CA THR A 154 14.86 -5.88 22.27
C THR A 154 15.41 -4.57 21.70
N GLU A 155 14.69 -3.46 21.90
CA GLU A 155 15.13 -2.13 21.47
C GLU A 155 16.44 -1.71 22.13
N ASP A 156 16.58 -1.87 23.46
CA ASP A 156 17.81 -1.49 24.19
C ASP A 156 19.03 -2.28 23.73
N VAL A 157 18.86 -3.57 23.45
CA VAL A 157 19.93 -4.42 22.93
C VAL A 157 20.30 -4.01 21.51
N ASN A 158 19.33 -3.77 20.63
CA ASN A 158 19.59 -3.32 19.26
C ASN A 158 20.25 -1.94 19.21
N ALA A 159 19.78 -0.98 20.01
CA ALA A 159 20.39 0.35 20.13
C ALA A 159 21.85 0.26 20.62
N THR A 160 22.13 -0.65 21.55
CA THR A 160 23.50 -0.87 22.06
C THR A 160 24.38 -1.56 21.02
N LEU A 161 23.85 -2.52 20.25
CA LEU A 161 24.54 -3.14 19.12
C LEU A 161 24.94 -2.10 18.07
N VAL A 162 24.02 -1.21 17.68
CA VAL A 162 24.29 -0.12 16.72
C VAL A 162 25.40 0.80 17.22
N ARG A 163 25.34 1.25 18.48
CA ARG A 163 26.38 2.10 19.09
C ARG A 163 27.75 1.41 19.12
N LYS A 164 27.80 0.10 19.44
CA LYS A 164 29.06 -0.66 19.41
C LYS A 164 29.61 -0.81 17.99
N LYS A 165 28.75 -1.01 16.98
CA LYS A 165 29.17 -1.06 15.56
C LYS A 165 29.77 0.26 15.10
N ALA A 166 29.14 1.39 15.45
CA ALA A 166 29.63 2.71 15.08
C ALA A 166 30.97 3.06 15.72
N SER A 167 31.21 2.61 16.96
CA SER A 167 32.43 2.94 17.71
C SER A 167 33.63 2.03 17.43
N GLN A 168 33.43 0.84 16.86
CA GLN A 168 34.49 -0.17 16.67
C GLN A 168 34.69 -0.51 15.18
N ARG A 169 35.53 0.28 14.48
CA ARG A 169 35.83 0.12 13.04
C ARG A 169 36.50 -1.21 12.66
N ASP A 170 37.14 -1.90 13.61
CA ASP A 170 37.95 -3.10 13.34
C ASP A 170 37.22 -4.45 13.52
N LEU A 171 35.90 -4.46 13.78
CA LEU A 171 35.14 -5.70 13.96
C LEU A 171 34.35 -6.06 12.70
N SER A 172 35.02 -6.60 11.70
CA SER A 172 34.37 -7.24 10.53
C SER A 172 33.31 -8.27 10.95
N ASP A 173 33.55 -8.97 12.07
CA ASP A 173 32.66 -10.00 12.62
C ASP A 173 31.37 -9.44 13.23
N MET A 174 31.32 -8.13 13.53
CA MET A 174 30.12 -7.42 14.02
C MET A 174 29.19 -7.01 12.89
N ALA A 175 29.71 -6.78 11.68
CA ALA A 175 28.89 -6.44 10.51
C ALA A 175 27.84 -7.52 10.23
N ALA A 176 28.15 -8.77 10.59
CA ALA A 176 27.31 -9.92 10.37
C ALA A 176 26.21 -10.14 11.43
N LEU A 177 26.25 -9.44 12.58
CA LEU A 177 25.14 -9.45 13.55
C LEU A 177 24.01 -8.54 13.05
N GLY A 178 22.86 -9.09 12.65
CA GLY A 178 21.70 -8.26 12.32
C GLY A 178 20.94 -7.75 13.55
N PRO A 179 19.80 -7.08 13.34
CA PRO A 179 18.83 -6.85 14.40
C PRO A 179 18.43 -8.18 15.04
N VAL A 180 18.31 -8.19 16.37
CA VAL A 180 17.83 -9.36 17.11
C VAL A 180 16.45 -9.11 17.69
N THR A 181 15.74 -10.17 18.01
CA THR A 181 14.50 -10.15 18.80
C THR A 181 14.69 -11.01 20.03
N LEU A 182 14.36 -10.45 21.20
CA LEU A 182 14.56 -11.11 22.49
C LEU A 182 13.21 -11.46 23.11
N ARG A 183 13.16 -12.60 23.79
CA ARG A 183 12.03 -13.02 24.61
C ARG A 183 12.53 -13.67 25.88
N VAL A 184 11.90 -13.38 27.02
CA VAL A 184 12.28 -13.94 28.31
C VAL A 184 11.19 -14.88 28.80
N GLU A 185 11.56 -16.15 29.01
CA GLU A 185 10.70 -17.20 29.56
C GLU A 185 11.33 -17.75 30.85
N GLY A 186 10.83 -17.29 32.00
CA GLY A 186 11.43 -17.61 33.29
C GLY A 186 12.88 -17.11 33.36
N ARG A 187 13.85 -18.03 33.40
CA ARG A 187 15.30 -17.71 33.43
C ARG A 187 15.98 -17.85 32.07
N GLN A 188 15.20 -18.12 31.02
CA GLN A 188 15.71 -18.35 29.68
C GLN A 188 15.49 -17.10 28.81
N VAL A 189 16.56 -16.58 28.22
CA VAL A 189 16.51 -15.54 27.19
C VAL A 189 16.61 -16.21 25.83
N ILE A 190 15.53 -16.15 25.07
CA ILE A 190 15.44 -16.64 23.71
C ILE A 190 15.85 -15.52 22.77
N VAL A 191 16.88 -15.77 21.94
CA VAL A 191 17.46 -14.77 21.03
C VAL A 191 17.22 -15.17 19.58
N ARG A 192 16.40 -14.43 18.85
CA ARG A 192 16.12 -14.63 17.42
C ARG A 192 16.81 -13.56 16.56
N GLY A 193 17.11 -13.88 15.30
CA GLY A 193 17.77 -12.98 14.35
C GLY A 193 19.03 -13.59 13.73
N THR A 194 19.68 -12.84 12.82
CA THR A 194 20.90 -13.27 12.12
C THR A 194 22.11 -13.21 13.05
N VAL A 195 22.34 -14.31 13.77
CA VAL A 195 23.60 -14.56 14.48
C VAL A 195 24.41 -15.55 13.63
N PRO A 196 25.54 -15.14 13.02
CA PRO A 196 26.37 -16.04 12.24
C PRO A 196 27.03 -17.08 13.16
N GLY A 197 26.80 -18.36 12.88
CA GLY A 197 27.55 -19.46 13.48
C GLY A 197 27.08 -19.95 14.86
N SER A 198 27.94 -20.75 15.49
CA SER A 198 27.67 -21.42 16.77
C SER A 198 27.69 -20.46 17.97
N THR A 199 27.12 -20.88 19.10
CA THR A 199 27.21 -20.20 20.42
C THR A 199 28.65 -20.01 20.94
N GLN A 200 29.66 -20.43 20.18
CA GLN A 200 31.07 -20.27 20.52
C GLN A 200 31.74 -19.10 19.76
N SER A 201 31.01 -18.39 18.90
CA SER A 201 31.56 -17.23 18.17
C SER A 201 31.82 -16.03 19.09
N ARG A 202 32.84 -15.21 18.74
CA ARG A 202 33.10 -13.93 19.43
C ARG A 202 31.90 -12.99 19.38
N SER A 203 31.18 -12.98 18.24
CA SER A 203 29.97 -12.18 18.05
C SER A 203 28.86 -12.58 19.03
N TRP A 204 28.70 -13.88 19.31
CA TRP A 204 27.75 -14.35 20.33
C TRP A 204 28.16 -13.93 21.74
N ALA A 205 29.45 -14.06 22.10
CA ALA A 205 29.93 -13.64 23.42
C ALA A 205 29.66 -12.15 23.68
N LEU A 206 29.88 -11.31 22.66
CA LEU A 206 29.58 -9.88 22.73
C LEU A 206 28.08 -9.59 22.82
N LEU A 207 27.25 -10.26 22.01
CA LEU A 207 25.80 -10.13 22.10
C LEU A 207 25.29 -10.53 23.48
N ARG A 208 25.83 -11.63 24.05
CA ARG A 208 25.49 -12.09 25.40
C ARG A 208 25.85 -11.03 26.45
N ASP A 209 27.05 -10.46 26.38
CA ASP A 209 27.46 -9.36 27.28
C ASP A 209 26.52 -8.16 27.18
N ILE A 210 26.12 -7.76 25.97
CA ILE A 210 25.13 -6.69 25.76
C ILE A 210 23.80 -7.05 26.43
N ILE A 211 23.27 -8.25 26.20
CA ILE A 211 22.01 -8.68 26.79
C ILE A 211 22.10 -8.75 28.33
N GLU A 212 23.18 -9.30 28.89
CA GLU A 212 23.42 -9.36 30.33
C GLU A 212 23.43 -7.97 30.97
N ASN A 213 24.12 -7.01 30.34
CA ASN A 213 24.19 -5.64 30.81
C ASN A 213 22.81 -4.95 30.72
N THR A 214 22.11 -5.09 29.60
CA THR A 214 20.76 -4.54 29.44
C THR A 214 19.79 -5.13 30.47
N LEU A 215 19.80 -6.45 30.70
CA LEU A 215 18.94 -7.08 31.72
C LEU A 215 19.27 -6.61 33.14
N ARG A 216 20.54 -6.29 33.43
CA ARG A 216 20.96 -5.71 34.71
C ARG A 216 20.39 -4.32 34.92
N ASP A 217 20.37 -3.50 33.86
CA ASP A 217 19.80 -2.16 33.88
C ASP A 217 18.27 -2.21 34.01
N LEU A 218 17.65 -3.22 33.40
CA LEU A 218 16.21 -3.49 33.45
C LEU A 218 15.78 -4.39 34.62
N ARG A 219 16.59 -4.56 35.67
CA ARG A 219 16.29 -5.46 36.81
C ARG A 219 14.95 -5.20 37.53
N GLY A 220 14.34 -4.03 37.35
CA GLY A 220 13.01 -3.74 37.89
C GLY A 220 11.87 -4.39 37.11
N LEU A 221 12.11 -4.75 35.84
CA LEU A 221 11.15 -5.35 34.91
C LEU A 221 11.26 -6.87 34.79
N TYR A 222 12.40 -7.42 35.20
CA TYR A 222 12.73 -8.83 35.12
C TYR A 222 13.05 -9.35 36.50
N GLU A 223 12.43 -10.46 36.89
CA GLU A 223 12.77 -11.15 38.13
C GLU A 223 14.25 -11.56 38.06
N GLN A 224 15.06 -11.08 39.03
CA GLN A 224 16.49 -11.37 39.03
C GLN A 224 16.71 -12.88 39.12
N ALA A 225 17.30 -13.46 38.08
CA ALA A 225 17.81 -14.81 38.17
C ALA A 225 19.06 -14.80 39.06
N SER A 226 18.89 -15.14 40.34
CA SER A 226 19.97 -15.25 41.34
C SER A 226 21.17 -16.13 40.91
N GLU A 227 21.00 -16.99 39.92
CA GLU A 227 22.01 -17.92 39.38
C GLU A 227 22.43 -17.56 37.94
N GLY A 228 22.05 -16.39 37.43
CA GLY A 228 22.33 -15.94 36.06
C GLY A 228 21.27 -16.33 35.03
N TRP A 229 21.40 -15.80 33.82
CA TRP A 229 20.48 -16.02 32.70
C TRP A 229 20.95 -17.18 31.82
N ASN A 230 20.02 -18.05 31.42
CA ASN A 230 20.28 -19.08 30.42
C ASN A 230 19.96 -18.52 29.03
N TYR A 231 20.90 -18.60 28.10
CA TYR A 231 20.69 -18.11 26.74
C TYR A 231 20.36 -19.24 25.79
N ARG A 232 19.29 -19.06 25.03
CA ARG A 232 18.87 -19.99 24.01
C ARG A 232 18.83 -19.26 22.67
N LEU A 233 19.79 -19.56 21.82
CA LEU A 233 19.56 -19.43 20.39
C LEU A 233 18.55 -20.53 20.03
N PRO A 234 17.38 -20.23 19.43
CA PRO A 234 16.61 -21.26 18.77
C PRO A 234 17.59 -21.91 17.79
N SER A 235 17.97 -23.15 18.08
CA SER A 235 18.77 -23.92 17.17
C SER A 235 18.02 -23.90 15.85
N SER A 236 18.71 -23.51 14.77
CA SER A 236 18.21 -23.66 13.39
C SER A 236 17.71 -25.08 13.09
N ARG A 237 18.02 -26.05 13.97
CA ARG A 237 17.63 -27.46 13.89
C ARG A 237 16.68 -28.00 14.97
N GLY A 238 16.02 -27.19 15.80
CA GLY A 238 14.98 -27.80 16.64
C GLY A 238 14.38 -26.92 17.72
N GLU A 239 13.11 -27.18 17.98
CA GLU A 239 12.32 -26.74 19.14
C GLU A 239 11.73 -25.33 19.14
N THR A 240 11.51 -24.71 17.99
CA THR A 240 10.11 -24.29 17.79
C THR A 240 9.35 -25.58 17.54
N ALA A 241 8.39 -25.91 18.39
CA ALA A 241 7.40 -26.95 18.13
C ALA A 241 6.55 -26.54 16.91
N TYR A 242 7.18 -26.43 15.73
CA TYR A 242 6.46 -26.66 14.51
C TYR A 242 5.96 -28.10 14.61
N PRO A 243 4.68 -28.35 14.29
CA PRO A 243 4.15 -29.71 14.25
C PRO A 243 5.13 -30.60 13.48
N ARG A 244 5.22 -31.87 13.89
CA ARG A 244 5.86 -33.00 13.19
C ARG A 244 6.15 -32.71 11.72
N SER A 245 7.36 -33.03 11.25
CA SER A 245 7.77 -33.02 9.83
C SER A 245 6.57 -33.01 8.90
N LEU A 246 6.32 -31.88 8.24
CA LEU A 246 5.17 -31.74 7.36
C LEU A 246 5.37 -32.71 6.19
N SER A 247 4.78 -33.90 6.27
CA SER A 247 4.78 -34.85 5.17
C SER A 247 3.61 -34.49 4.25
N PHE A 248 3.92 -33.89 3.12
CA PHE A 248 2.93 -33.67 2.08
C PHE A 248 2.75 -34.93 1.23
N ASP A 249 1.51 -35.24 0.87
CA ASP A 249 1.28 -36.08 -0.31
C ASP A 249 1.57 -35.24 -1.56
N LEU A 250 2.82 -35.32 -2.03
CA LEU A 250 3.33 -34.56 -3.17
C LEU A 250 2.50 -34.77 -4.44
N SER A 251 1.87 -35.93 -4.62
CA SER A 251 1.03 -36.22 -5.79
C SER A 251 -0.27 -35.41 -5.81
N SER A 252 -0.65 -34.85 -4.66
CA SER A 252 -1.87 -34.05 -4.50
C SER A 252 -1.62 -32.54 -4.57
N LEU A 253 -0.36 -32.11 -4.75
CA LEU A 253 0.03 -30.70 -4.74
C LEU A 253 0.28 -30.18 -6.15
N ASP A 254 -0.12 -28.92 -6.38
CA ASP A 254 0.12 -28.18 -7.61
C ASP A 254 1.44 -27.39 -7.52
N ALA A 255 1.93 -27.09 -6.31
CA ALA A 255 3.15 -26.32 -6.09
C ALA A 255 3.75 -26.54 -4.69
N LEU A 256 5.05 -26.26 -4.55
CA LEU A 256 5.73 -26.10 -3.26
C LEU A 256 6.25 -24.67 -3.09
N VAL A 257 6.07 -24.09 -1.91
CA VAL A 257 6.55 -22.74 -1.58
C VAL A 257 7.29 -22.79 -0.25
N TYR A 258 8.57 -22.42 -0.25
CA TYR A 258 9.33 -22.14 0.97
C TYR A 258 9.28 -20.65 1.29
N VAL A 259 8.86 -20.28 2.50
CA VAL A 259 8.85 -18.89 2.96
C VAL A 259 10.09 -18.64 3.81
N ALA A 260 11.01 -17.82 3.30
CA ALA A 260 12.33 -17.63 3.88
C ALA A 260 12.36 -16.67 5.10
N ASP A 261 11.48 -15.67 5.14
CA ASP A 261 11.55 -14.60 6.15
C ASP A 261 10.51 -14.79 7.27
N GLU A 262 10.95 -14.66 8.53
CA GLU A 262 10.13 -14.79 9.76
C GLU A 262 9.04 -13.72 9.91
N GLY A 263 9.18 -12.57 9.24
CA GLY A 263 8.23 -11.45 9.26
C GLY A 263 7.00 -11.62 8.34
N THR A 264 6.95 -12.70 7.57
CA THR A 264 5.74 -13.07 6.80
C THR A 264 4.66 -13.45 7.82
N PRO A 265 3.42 -12.89 7.75
CA PRO A 265 2.45 -12.94 8.85
C PRO A 265 2.36 -14.35 9.43
N PRO A 266 2.45 -14.47 10.77
CA PRO A 266 2.67 -15.75 11.42
C PRO A 266 1.61 -16.72 10.95
N THR A 267 2.05 -17.91 10.54
CA THR A 267 1.21 -19.08 10.49
C THR A 267 0.43 -19.11 11.80
N ASP A 268 -0.89 -19.03 11.73
CA ASP A 268 -1.68 -19.71 12.74
C ASP A 268 -1.13 -21.14 12.73
N PRO A 269 -0.58 -21.65 13.85
CA PRO A 269 -0.06 -23.01 13.91
C PRO A 269 -1.14 -24.06 13.57
N ASN A 270 -2.41 -23.66 13.52
CA ASN A 270 -3.55 -24.46 13.06
C ASN A 270 -3.95 -24.24 11.58
N LEU A 271 -3.46 -23.18 10.90
CA LEU A 271 -3.68 -23.05 9.46
C LEU A 271 -2.77 -24.06 8.74
N SER A 272 -3.42 -24.92 7.96
CA SER A 272 -2.82 -26.04 7.28
C SER A 272 -1.58 -25.62 6.48
N ALA A 273 -0.51 -26.39 6.66
CA ALA A 273 0.68 -26.46 5.80
C ALA A 273 0.37 -26.50 4.29
N ARG A 274 -0.88 -26.83 3.94
CA ARG A 274 -1.43 -26.80 2.61
C ARG A 274 -2.42 -25.65 2.48
N ILE A 275 -2.15 -24.70 1.58
CA ILE A 275 -3.13 -23.70 1.14
C ILE A 275 -3.56 -24.11 -0.25
N ASP A 276 -4.82 -24.52 -0.41
CA ASP A 276 -5.32 -25.14 -1.64
C ASP A 276 -4.64 -26.48 -1.97
N SER A 277 -3.74 -26.46 -2.94
CA SER A 277 -2.87 -27.54 -3.37
C SER A 277 -1.41 -27.06 -3.32
N ILE A 278 -1.13 -25.96 -2.64
CA ILE A 278 0.21 -25.42 -2.46
C ILE A 278 0.73 -25.93 -1.13
N GLY A 279 1.80 -26.71 -1.14
CA GLY A 279 2.55 -27.07 0.06
C GLY A 279 3.42 -25.89 0.49
N VAL A 280 3.24 -25.41 1.72
CA VAL A 280 3.92 -24.22 2.26
C VAL A 280 4.84 -24.65 3.40
N TYR A 281 6.13 -24.37 3.26
CA TYR A 281 7.15 -24.61 4.26
C TYR A 281 7.50 -23.30 4.97
N PRO A 282 7.37 -23.22 6.30
CA PRO A 282 7.72 -22.04 7.07
C PRO A 282 9.23 -21.84 7.18
N PRO A 283 9.68 -20.67 7.68
CA PRO A 283 11.06 -20.44 8.07
C PRO A 283 11.55 -21.56 9.00
N GLY A 284 12.72 -22.15 8.69
CA GLY A 284 13.30 -23.28 9.43
C GLY A 284 13.01 -24.67 8.85
N GLN A 285 12.17 -24.79 7.81
CA GLN A 285 11.94 -26.06 7.09
C GLN A 285 12.60 -26.10 5.70
N SER A 286 13.71 -25.38 5.51
CA SER A 286 14.43 -25.37 4.24
C SER A 286 14.90 -26.77 3.83
N GLU A 287 15.50 -27.55 4.75
CA GLU A 287 15.99 -28.91 4.49
C GLU A 287 14.86 -29.84 4.01
N GLN A 288 13.68 -29.76 4.61
CA GLN A 288 12.52 -30.57 4.20
C GLN A 288 11.98 -30.12 2.84
N PHE A 289 11.83 -28.81 2.62
CA PHE A 289 11.46 -28.27 1.32
C PHE A 289 12.42 -28.74 0.22
N ILE A 290 13.72 -28.75 0.48
CA ILE A 290 14.73 -29.24 -0.47
C ILE A 290 14.49 -30.72 -0.76
N ALA A 291 14.35 -31.56 0.27
CA ALA A 291 14.11 -32.98 0.11
C ALA A 291 12.84 -33.26 -0.72
N ASP A 292 11.74 -32.58 -0.41
CA ASP A 292 10.46 -32.75 -1.10
C ASP A 292 10.50 -32.17 -2.53
N SER A 293 11.21 -31.07 -2.76
CA SER A 293 11.38 -30.47 -4.10
C SER A 293 12.14 -31.36 -5.08
N VAL A 294 13.02 -32.25 -4.60
CA VAL A 294 13.74 -33.22 -5.44
C VAL A 294 12.79 -34.27 -6.00
N GLY A 295 11.79 -34.70 -5.22
CA GLY A 295 10.80 -35.70 -5.60
C GLY A 295 9.51 -35.12 -6.20
N PHE A 296 9.34 -33.80 -6.19
CA PHE A 296 8.12 -33.14 -6.66
C PHE A 296 8.17 -32.85 -8.16
N GLU A 297 7.18 -33.37 -8.90
CA GLU A 297 7.08 -33.15 -10.36
C GLU A 297 6.58 -31.76 -10.73
N GLY A 298 5.97 -31.03 -9.79
CA GLY A 298 5.48 -29.69 -9.99
C GLY A 298 6.53 -28.60 -9.76
N PRO A 299 6.12 -27.33 -9.80
CA PRO A 299 6.97 -26.18 -9.57
C PRO A 299 7.25 -25.88 -8.10
N SER A 300 8.48 -25.45 -7.83
CA SER A 300 8.91 -25.03 -6.50
C SER A 300 9.27 -23.54 -6.49
N PHE A 301 8.97 -22.88 -5.38
CA PHE A 301 9.15 -21.44 -5.21
C PHE A 301 9.80 -21.10 -3.88
N VAL A 302 10.55 -20.00 -3.86
CA VAL A 302 11.14 -19.40 -2.64
C VAL A 302 10.53 -18.02 -2.45
N GLY A 303 9.62 -17.89 -1.49
CA GLY A 303 8.98 -16.64 -1.10
C GLY A 303 9.82 -15.87 -0.07
N PHE A 304 10.01 -14.58 -0.28
CA PHE A 304 10.72 -13.69 0.66
C PHE A 304 10.16 -12.26 0.58
N LEU A 305 10.37 -11.46 1.63
CA LEU A 305 9.94 -10.07 1.70
C LEU A 305 10.98 -9.14 1.04
N LEU A 306 10.49 -8.13 0.35
CA LEU A 306 11.28 -7.00 -0.16
C LEU A 306 11.28 -5.83 0.82
N ASP A 307 11.38 -6.12 2.11
CA ASP A 307 11.61 -5.14 3.16
C ASP A 307 13.02 -5.34 3.74
N ASP A 308 13.54 -4.33 4.44
CA ASP A 308 14.94 -4.13 4.84
C ASP A 308 15.80 -5.40 5.03
N ALA A 309 17.07 -5.32 4.59
CA ALA A 309 17.98 -6.43 4.32
C ALA A 309 18.06 -7.51 5.43
N TYR A 310 17.18 -8.52 5.33
CA TYR A 310 17.40 -9.82 5.95
C TYR A 310 18.56 -10.55 5.23
N GLY A 311 19.21 -11.51 5.90
CA GLY A 311 20.41 -12.19 5.40
C GLY A 311 20.26 -12.88 4.03
N HIS A 312 21.40 -13.31 3.46
CA HIS A 312 21.46 -14.07 2.21
C HIS A 312 20.62 -15.36 2.28
N ILE A 313 19.89 -15.67 1.21
CA ILE A 313 19.21 -16.96 1.05
C ILE A 313 20.21 -17.90 0.39
N GLU A 314 20.87 -18.75 1.18
CA GLU A 314 21.99 -19.58 0.71
C GLU A 314 21.60 -20.45 -0.52
N PRO A 315 22.27 -20.27 -1.67
CA PRO A 315 21.99 -21.05 -2.89
C PRO A 315 22.48 -22.50 -2.81
N ALA A 316 23.43 -22.79 -1.92
CA ALA A 316 24.22 -24.02 -1.89
C ALA A 316 23.39 -25.30 -1.66
N THR A 317 22.17 -25.16 -1.16
CA THR A 317 21.22 -26.24 -0.93
C THR A 317 20.24 -26.49 -2.08
N MET A 318 20.23 -25.68 -3.14
CA MET A 318 19.21 -25.75 -4.22
C MET A 318 19.76 -26.17 -5.59
N HIS A 319 21.01 -26.67 -5.66
CA HIS A 319 21.62 -27.19 -6.89
C HIS A 319 21.23 -28.64 -7.25
N TYR A 320 20.51 -29.34 -6.37
CA TYR A 320 20.20 -30.78 -6.53
C TYR A 320 18.81 -31.07 -7.10
N ALA A 321 17.92 -30.09 -7.21
CA ALA A 321 16.66 -30.26 -7.92
C ALA A 321 16.90 -30.12 -9.43
N GLN A 322 16.33 -31.03 -10.25
CA GLN A 322 16.36 -30.91 -11.71
C GLN A 322 15.71 -29.62 -12.22
N ARG A 323 14.99 -28.89 -11.35
CA ARG A 323 14.31 -27.62 -11.60
C ARG A 323 14.69 -26.63 -10.49
N ARG A 324 15.38 -25.54 -10.86
CA ARG A 324 15.72 -24.47 -9.91
C ARG A 324 14.45 -23.72 -9.50
N PRO A 325 14.19 -23.51 -8.20
CA PRO A 325 12.98 -22.80 -7.77
C PRO A 325 13.02 -21.32 -8.19
N LEU A 326 11.84 -20.72 -8.41
CA LEU A 326 11.71 -19.28 -8.70
C LEU A 326 11.61 -18.50 -7.41
N GLY A 327 12.23 -17.33 -7.40
CA GLY A 327 12.07 -16.37 -6.31
C GLY A 327 10.71 -15.70 -6.43
N LEU A 328 9.98 -15.59 -5.33
CA LEU A 328 8.72 -14.84 -5.22
C LEU A 328 8.93 -13.73 -4.19
N ALA A 329 9.29 -12.55 -4.68
CA ALA A 329 9.66 -11.42 -3.85
C ALA A 329 8.41 -10.58 -3.53
N LEU A 330 7.91 -10.67 -2.31
CA LEU A 330 6.70 -9.98 -1.88
C LEU A 330 7.04 -8.53 -1.51
N ARG A 331 6.48 -7.60 -2.27
CA ARG A 331 6.65 -6.16 -2.07
C ARG A 331 5.51 -5.59 -1.23
N THR A 332 5.83 -4.95 -0.11
CA THR A 332 4.85 -4.33 0.80
C THR A 332 4.68 -2.84 0.53
N LYS A 333 5.73 -2.17 0.01
CA LYS A 333 5.71 -0.75 -0.35
C LYS A 333 4.91 -0.52 -1.63
N ALA A 334 4.04 0.49 -1.59
CA ALA A 334 3.22 0.90 -2.73
C ALA A 334 3.92 1.93 -3.65
N THR A 335 5.22 2.19 -3.45
CA THR A 335 5.94 3.22 -4.19
C THR A 335 6.14 2.83 -5.66
N PRO A 336 6.19 3.80 -6.59
CA PRO A 336 6.46 3.56 -8.01
C PRO A 336 7.69 2.70 -8.27
N ARG A 337 8.83 3.11 -7.71
CA ARG A 337 10.13 2.51 -7.94
C ARG A 337 10.54 1.66 -6.76
N LEU A 338 11.26 0.58 -7.05
CA LEU A 338 12.02 -0.15 -6.05
C LEU A 338 13.03 0.82 -5.44
N SER A 339 13.00 0.92 -4.11
CA SER A 339 14.03 1.59 -3.32
C SER A 339 15.36 0.85 -3.46
N ARG A 340 16.46 1.52 -3.13
CA ARG A 340 17.80 0.91 -3.14
C ARG A 340 17.83 -0.37 -2.29
N ALA A 341 17.20 -0.34 -1.11
CA ALA A 341 17.07 -1.50 -0.23
C ALA A 341 16.28 -2.66 -0.87
N GLU A 342 15.19 -2.37 -1.60
CA GLU A 342 14.44 -3.39 -2.34
C GLU A 342 15.27 -4.00 -3.48
N THR A 343 16.04 -3.19 -4.19
CA THR A 343 16.96 -3.66 -5.24
C THR A 343 18.07 -4.54 -4.65
N GLU A 344 18.63 -4.16 -3.52
CA GLU A 344 19.63 -4.95 -2.80
C GLU A 344 19.02 -6.26 -2.27
N ALA A 345 17.80 -6.22 -1.72
CA ALA A 345 17.08 -7.40 -1.27
C ALA A 345 16.81 -8.41 -2.41
N LEU A 346 16.58 -7.94 -3.65
CA LEU A 346 16.45 -8.83 -4.82
C LEU A 346 17.73 -9.61 -5.13
N SER A 347 18.90 -9.13 -4.71
CA SER A 347 20.18 -9.83 -4.89
C SER A 347 20.39 -10.96 -3.88
N ARG A 348 19.58 -11.02 -2.81
CA ARG A 348 19.59 -12.12 -1.82
C ARG A 348 19.29 -13.48 -2.46
N TYR A 349 18.60 -13.49 -3.60
CA TYR A 349 18.23 -14.69 -4.35
C TYR A 349 18.79 -14.63 -5.78
N PRO A 350 19.72 -15.53 -6.15
CA PRO A 350 20.47 -15.43 -7.41
C PRO A 350 19.71 -15.96 -8.65
N HIS A 351 18.57 -16.60 -8.45
CA HIS A 351 17.76 -17.14 -9.55
C HIS A 351 16.68 -16.15 -10.01
N PRO A 352 16.03 -16.40 -11.17
CA PRO A 352 14.99 -15.52 -11.64
C PRO A 352 13.91 -15.29 -10.57
N THR A 353 13.47 -14.05 -10.44
CA THR A 353 12.62 -13.62 -9.33
C THR A 353 11.43 -12.83 -9.86
N ILE A 354 10.24 -13.19 -9.38
CA ILE A 354 9.00 -12.50 -9.69
C ILE A 354 8.61 -11.67 -8.47
N ILE A 355 8.55 -10.36 -8.69
CA ILE A 355 8.12 -9.38 -7.70
C ILE A 355 6.60 -9.35 -7.69
N ILE A 356 6.03 -9.57 -6.52
CA ILE A 356 4.59 -9.59 -6.30
C ILE A 356 4.22 -8.34 -5.52
N THR A 357 3.54 -7.41 -6.18
CA THR A 357 3.09 -6.16 -5.55
C THR A 357 1.82 -6.41 -4.75
N ARG A 358 1.87 -6.22 -3.42
CA ARG A 358 0.64 -6.22 -2.61
C ARG A 358 -0.21 -5.01 -2.99
N ARG A 359 -1.52 -5.22 -3.17
CA ARG A 359 -2.47 -4.11 -3.10
C ARG A 359 -2.40 -3.56 -1.67
N SER A 360 -2.27 -2.24 -1.53
CA SER A 360 -2.15 -1.52 -0.26
C SER A 360 -3.03 -2.17 0.83
N PRO A 361 -2.54 -2.40 2.06
CA PRO A 361 -3.23 -3.21 3.06
C PRO A 361 -4.56 -2.55 3.48
N SER A 362 -5.62 -2.85 2.75
CA SER A 362 -6.98 -2.53 3.14
C SER A 362 -7.39 -3.49 4.26
N GLY A 363 -7.28 -3.04 5.51
CA GLY A 363 -7.92 -3.59 6.71
C GLY A 363 -7.79 -5.11 6.96
N PHE A 364 -7.03 -5.48 8.00
CA PHE A 364 -7.34 -6.60 8.91
C PHE A 364 -7.40 -8.07 8.41
N THR A 365 -6.85 -8.46 7.25
CA THR A 365 -6.67 -9.90 6.98
C THR A 365 -5.21 -10.35 7.03
N GLN A 366 -4.83 -10.99 8.14
CA GLN A 366 -3.56 -11.66 8.41
C GLN A 366 -3.44 -13.01 7.67
N ASN A 367 -3.72 -13.07 6.37
CA ASN A 367 -3.50 -14.32 5.62
C ASN A 367 -1.99 -14.55 5.39
N VAL A 368 -1.55 -15.78 5.70
CA VAL A 368 -0.17 -16.33 5.65
C VAL A 368 0.50 -16.10 4.29
N ILE A 369 -0.27 -16.24 3.21
CA ILE A 369 0.11 -15.92 1.84
C ILE A 369 -0.82 -14.79 1.38
N SER A 370 -0.25 -13.67 0.91
CA SER A 370 -1.06 -12.59 0.32
C SER A 370 -1.91 -13.17 -0.81
N GLY A 371 -3.11 -12.62 -1.04
CA GLY A 371 -3.94 -13.09 -2.13
C GLY A 371 -3.22 -13.10 -3.47
N GLU A 372 -2.37 -12.10 -3.66
CA GLU A 372 -1.52 -11.91 -4.81
C GLU A 372 -0.47 -13.01 -4.97
N LEU A 373 0.19 -13.43 -3.88
CA LEU A 373 1.19 -14.50 -3.92
C LEU A 373 0.55 -15.84 -4.25
N ARG A 374 -0.59 -16.15 -3.63
CA ARG A 374 -1.37 -17.36 -3.94
C ARG A 374 -1.79 -17.39 -5.40
N ASP A 375 -2.32 -16.28 -5.90
CA ASP A 375 -2.75 -16.15 -7.29
C ASP A 375 -1.55 -16.29 -8.25
N ALA A 376 -0.41 -15.66 -7.95
CA ALA A 376 0.81 -15.81 -8.73
C ALA A 376 1.27 -17.27 -8.79
N VAL A 377 1.35 -17.95 -7.64
CA VAL A 377 1.74 -19.38 -7.57
C VAL A 377 0.79 -20.24 -8.38
N ASN A 378 -0.52 -20.08 -8.23
CA ASN A 378 -1.50 -20.88 -8.97
C ASN A 378 -1.38 -20.69 -10.50
N LEU A 379 -1.27 -19.44 -10.97
CA LEU A 379 -1.14 -19.16 -12.40
C LEU A 379 0.19 -19.65 -12.97
N LEU A 380 1.28 -19.42 -12.23
CA LEU A 380 2.60 -19.92 -12.60
C LEU A 380 2.60 -21.43 -12.65
N SER A 381 1.94 -22.11 -11.71
CA SER A 381 1.95 -23.57 -11.64
C SER A 381 1.14 -24.23 -12.74
N ALA A 382 -0.01 -23.65 -13.08
CA ALA A 382 -0.83 -24.12 -14.19
C ALA A 382 -0.08 -24.05 -15.54
N ASN A 383 0.84 -23.11 -15.72
CA ASN A 383 1.67 -23.01 -16.93
C ASN A 383 2.74 -24.12 -17.02
N THR A 384 3.07 -24.79 -15.91
CA THR A 384 4.22 -25.71 -15.87
C THR A 384 3.90 -27.14 -16.24
N THR A 385 2.64 -27.53 -16.17
CA THR A 385 2.20 -28.90 -16.41
C THR A 385 2.19 -29.29 -17.89
N GLU A 386 2.27 -28.33 -18.82
CA GLU A 386 1.90 -28.61 -20.21
C GLU A 386 3.02 -28.92 -21.21
N ARG A 387 4.26 -28.38 -21.11
CA ARG A 387 5.43 -28.82 -21.94
C ARG A 387 6.74 -28.00 -21.85
N ASN A 388 6.79 -26.86 -21.15
CA ASN A 388 7.96 -25.97 -21.20
C ASN A 388 8.80 -25.96 -19.92
N ARG A 389 10.11 -26.17 -20.08
CA ARG A 389 11.11 -25.79 -19.08
C ARG A 389 10.94 -24.30 -18.79
N TRP A 390 11.07 -23.94 -17.52
CA TRP A 390 10.90 -22.58 -17.04
C TRP A 390 11.78 -21.61 -17.81
N SER A 391 11.18 -20.72 -18.58
CA SER A 391 11.81 -19.49 -19.01
C SER A 391 10.88 -18.34 -18.67
N VAL A 392 10.96 -17.87 -17.42
CA VAL A 392 10.57 -16.48 -17.18
C VAL A 392 11.50 -15.66 -18.07
N PRO A 393 10.98 -14.83 -18.98
CA PRO A 393 11.80 -14.18 -20.01
C PRO A 393 12.81 -13.18 -19.44
N PHE A 394 12.70 -12.85 -18.15
CA PHE A 394 13.53 -11.87 -17.47
C PHE A 394 14.07 -12.43 -16.15
N ASP A 395 15.28 -12.04 -15.79
CA ASP A 395 15.90 -12.40 -14.50
C ASP A 395 15.11 -11.83 -13.32
N LYS A 396 14.53 -10.64 -13.47
CA LYS A 396 13.67 -10.03 -12.47
C LYS A 396 12.43 -9.51 -13.19
N SER A 397 11.26 -9.96 -12.74
CA SER A 397 9.98 -9.62 -13.36
C SER A 397 8.99 -9.10 -12.33
N ILE A 398 7.95 -8.41 -12.75
CA ILE A 398 6.85 -8.00 -11.89
C ILE A 398 5.59 -8.73 -12.33
N PHE A 399 4.95 -9.40 -11.38
CA PHE A 399 3.63 -9.98 -11.58
C PHE A 399 2.54 -8.98 -11.23
N MET A 400 1.61 -8.79 -12.16
CA MET A 400 0.43 -7.96 -11.98
C MET A 400 -0.83 -8.72 -12.35
N ARG A 401 -1.85 -8.62 -11.52
CA ARG A 401 -3.19 -9.16 -11.78
C ARG A 401 -4.26 -8.11 -11.53
N ALA A 402 -5.35 -8.15 -12.28
CA ALA A 402 -6.51 -7.31 -12.07
C ALA A 402 -7.81 -8.11 -12.22
N SER A 403 -8.84 -7.62 -11.52
CA SER A 403 -10.22 -8.05 -11.67
C SER A 403 -10.97 -6.84 -12.20
N GLY A 404 -11.62 -7.02 -13.35
CA GLY A 404 -12.35 -5.97 -14.02
C GLY A 404 -13.72 -5.73 -13.43
N LEU A 405 -14.17 -4.50 -13.54
CA LEU A 405 -15.53 -4.07 -13.25
C LEU A 405 -16.28 -3.83 -14.57
N GLY A 406 -17.61 -3.89 -14.52
CA GLY A 406 -18.41 -3.61 -15.71
C GLY A 406 -18.89 -4.84 -16.49
N PRO A 407 -19.46 -4.61 -17.68
CA PRO A 407 -19.80 -5.65 -18.65
C PRO A 407 -18.56 -6.16 -19.40
N ASP A 408 -17.57 -5.29 -19.65
CA ASP A 408 -16.35 -5.60 -20.37
C ASP A 408 -15.15 -5.64 -19.41
N ARG A 409 -15.11 -6.73 -18.65
CA ARG A 409 -14.24 -6.84 -17.47
C ARG A 409 -12.79 -7.13 -17.85
N SER A 410 -12.56 -7.86 -18.94
CA SER A 410 -11.19 -8.12 -19.39
C SER A 410 -10.51 -6.81 -19.82
N ASN A 411 -11.20 -5.94 -20.56
CA ASN A 411 -10.64 -4.66 -21.00
C ASN A 411 -10.35 -3.71 -19.84
N ASP A 412 -11.28 -3.67 -18.89
CA ASP A 412 -11.10 -2.94 -17.64
C ASP A 412 -9.89 -3.46 -16.84
N ALA A 413 -9.70 -4.78 -16.77
CA ALA A 413 -8.56 -5.39 -16.08
C ALA A 413 -7.22 -5.11 -16.77
N TRP A 414 -7.16 -5.18 -18.10
CA TRP A 414 -5.96 -4.84 -18.88
C TRP A 414 -5.57 -3.38 -18.72
N ALA A 415 -6.55 -2.47 -18.77
CA ALA A 415 -6.29 -1.05 -18.52
C ALA A 415 -5.79 -0.79 -17.09
N GLN A 416 -6.34 -1.47 -16.07
CA GLN A 416 -5.83 -1.39 -14.69
C GLN A 416 -4.39 -1.91 -14.55
N ILE A 417 -4.00 -2.95 -15.30
CA ILE A 417 -2.62 -3.45 -15.33
C ILE A 417 -1.72 -2.41 -15.99
N TYR A 418 -2.10 -1.89 -17.15
CA TYR A 418 -1.34 -0.87 -17.88
C TYR A 418 -1.11 0.39 -17.04
N GLU A 419 -2.17 0.94 -16.41
CA GLU A 419 -2.07 2.08 -15.50
C GLU A 419 -1.09 1.81 -14.35
N ARG A 420 -1.08 0.60 -13.78
CA ARG A 420 -0.13 0.24 -12.72
C ARG A 420 1.29 0.12 -13.24
N CYS A 421 1.51 -0.46 -14.42
CA CYS A 421 2.84 -0.46 -15.06
C CYS A 421 3.36 0.97 -15.21
N ARG A 422 2.53 1.87 -15.76
CA ARG A 422 2.84 3.30 -15.90
C ARG A 422 3.19 3.96 -14.56
N LYS A 423 2.35 3.77 -13.53
CA LYS A 423 2.59 4.30 -12.18
C LYS A 423 3.85 3.75 -11.54
N LEU A 424 4.23 2.51 -11.83
CA LEU A 424 5.45 1.87 -11.35
C LEU A 424 6.70 2.23 -12.20
N GLY A 425 6.52 2.97 -13.30
CA GLY A 425 7.61 3.25 -14.25
C GLY A 425 8.10 2.01 -15.00
N VAL A 426 7.31 0.93 -15.00
CA VAL A 426 7.60 -0.32 -15.71
C VAL A 426 7.22 -0.11 -17.16
N GLY A 427 8.20 -0.10 -18.06
CA GLY A 427 7.94 0.18 -19.47
C GLY A 427 8.22 -0.93 -20.45
N SER A 428 8.43 -2.15 -19.94
CA SER A 428 8.46 -3.33 -20.78
C SER A 428 7.07 -3.60 -21.39
N THR A 429 7.10 -3.97 -22.66
CA THR A 429 5.92 -4.41 -23.42
C THR A 429 5.96 -5.87 -23.79
N ALA A 430 7.08 -6.52 -23.48
CA ALA A 430 7.23 -7.94 -23.51
C ALA A 430 6.81 -8.52 -22.17
N GLY A 431 6.19 -9.69 -22.22
CA GLY A 431 5.71 -10.35 -21.01
C GLY A 431 5.01 -11.66 -21.30
N ILE A 432 4.51 -12.27 -20.24
CA ILE A 432 3.66 -13.45 -20.30
C ILE A 432 2.28 -13.03 -19.84
N ALA A 433 1.30 -13.03 -20.76
CA ALA A 433 -0.09 -12.74 -20.47
C ALA A 433 -0.86 -14.05 -20.20
N PHE A 434 -1.59 -14.04 -19.11
CA PHE A 434 -2.36 -15.17 -18.60
C PHE A 434 -3.84 -14.98 -18.97
N LEU A 435 -4.35 -15.81 -19.89
CA LEU A 435 -5.72 -15.71 -20.40
C LEU A 435 -6.58 -16.87 -19.90
N SER A 436 -7.82 -16.56 -19.53
CA SER A 436 -8.77 -17.49 -18.93
C SER A 436 -9.53 -18.29 -20.00
N GLU A 437 -9.46 -19.62 -19.99
CA GLU A 437 -10.14 -20.49 -20.98
C GLU A 437 -11.69 -20.45 -21.00
N SER A 438 -12.34 -19.96 -19.93
CA SER A 438 -13.83 -20.05 -19.81
C SER A 438 -14.56 -18.95 -20.54
N ASP A 439 -13.84 -17.91 -20.98
CA ASP A 439 -14.43 -16.92 -21.85
C ASP A 439 -14.47 -17.57 -23.22
N ARG A 440 -15.66 -18.12 -23.54
CA ARG A 440 -15.97 -18.77 -24.83
C ARG A 440 -15.58 -17.81 -25.95
N ARG A 441 -14.35 -17.96 -26.43
CA ARG A 441 -13.56 -16.97 -27.18
C ARG A 441 -13.37 -15.70 -26.34
N PRO A 442 -12.13 -15.26 -26.06
CA PRO A 442 -11.95 -13.86 -25.70
C PRO A 442 -12.63 -13.04 -26.79
N ASP A 443 -13.50 -12.10 -26.41
CA ASP A 443 -14.03 -11.12 -27.37
C ASP A 443 -12.82 -10.59 -28.13
N ALA A 444 -12.81 -10.70 -29.47
CA ALA A 444 -11.63 -10.38 -30.29
C ALA A 444 -11.08 -8.98 -29.94
N GLU A 445 -11.98 -8.06 -29.61
CA GLU A 445 -11.67 -6.73 -29.13
C GLU A 445 -10.82 -6.71 -27.85
N SER A 446 -11.05 -7.61 -26.91
CA SER A 446 -10.28 -7.63 -25.65
C SER A 446 -8.83 -8.03 -25.85
N ASP A 447 -8.65 -8.98 -26.76
CA ASP A 447 -7.36 -9.44 -27.18
C ASP A 447 -6.58 -8.33 -27.92
N ASP A 448 -7.28 -7.55 -28.75
CA ASP A 448 -6.74 -6.38 -29.42
C ASP A 448 -6.31 -5.31 -28.41
N ILE A 449 -7.12 -5.01 -27.37
CA ILE A 449 -6.75 -4.04 -26.33
C ILE A 449 -5.51 -4.49 -25.56
N ALA A 450 -5.45 -5.75 -25.15
CA ALA A 450 -4.27 -6.28 -24.48
C ALA A 450 -3.02 -6.06 -25.35
N ARG A 451 -3.09 -6.38 -26.66
CA ARG A 451 -1.99 -6.18 -27.62
C ARG A 451 -1.62 -4.71 -27.83
N LEU A 452 -2.58 -3.79 -27.76
CA LEU A 452 -2.30 -2.36 -27.86
C LEU A 452 -1.51 -1.84 -26.64
N PHE A 453 -1.81 -2.36 -25.44
CA PHE A 453 -1.07 -2.04 -24.23
C PHE A 453 0.31 -2.72 -24.18
N PHE A 454 0.37 -3.98 -24.63
CA PHE A 454 1.52 -4.86 -24.48
C PHE A 454 1.75 -5.65 -25.79
N PRO A 455 2.25 -5.03 -26.87
CA PRO A 455 2.30 -5.69 -28.18
C PRO A 455 3.26 -6.87 -28.28
N ASP A 456 4.18 -7.02 -27.32
CA ASP A 456 5.24 -8.03 -27.36
C ASP A 456 5.03 -9.16 -26.33
N PHE A 457 3.81 -9.32 -25.76
CA PHE A 457 3.56 -10.44 -24.85
C PHE A 457 3.36 -11.77 -25.57
N THR A 458 3.79 -12.83 -24.91
CA THR A 458 3.42 -14.20 -25.24
C THR A 458 2.18 -14.61 -24.44
N ARG A 459 1.29 -15.39 -25.06
CA ARG A 459 0.08 -15.88 -24.40
C ARG A 459 0.33 -17.21 -23.76
N GLU A 460 -0.14 -17.33 -22.54
CA GLU A 460 -0.28 -18.61 -21.86
C GLU A 460 -1.74 -18.82 -21.52
N GLN A 461 -2.30 -19.94 -22.01
CA GLN A 461 -3.65 -20.35 -21.68
C GLN A 461 -3.61 -21.02 -20.31
N ILE A 462 -4.55 -20.64 -19.44
CA ILE A 462 -4.64 -21.24 -18.11
C ILE A 462 -5.82 -22.21 -18.07
N PRO A 463 -5.57 -23.47 -17.68
CA PRO A 463 -6.60 -24.46 -17.42
C PRO A 463 -7.72 -23.91 -16.52
N THR A 464 -8.95 -24.11 -16.99
CA THR A 464 -10.20 -23.75 -16.30
C THR A 464 -10.33 -24.29 -14.86
N SER A 465 -9.60 -25.35 -14.50
CA SER A 465 -9.64 -26.02 -13.19
C SER A 465 -9.14 -25.14 -12.02
N THR A 466 -8.31 -24.13 -12.29
CA THR A 466 -7.79 -23.18 -11.29
C THR A 466 -8.84 -22.18 -10.76
N LYS A 467 -10.06 -22.17 -11.34
CA LYS A 467 -11.10 -21.13 -11.12
C LYS A 467 -11.85 -21.18 -9.81
N ARG A 468 -11.67 -22.22 -8.98
CA ARG A 468 -12.42 -22.32 -7.72
C ARG A 468 -12.07 -21.25 -6.69
N LYS A 469 -11.02 -20.43 -6.87
CA LYS A 469 -10.35 -19.80 -5.70
C LYS A 469 -10.20 -18.28 -5.68
N ARG A 470 -10.28 -17.54 -6.78
CA ARG A 470 -10.46 -16.07 -6.81
C ARG A 470 -10.63 -15.60 -8.25
N ARG A 471 -11.36 -14.51 -8.43
CA ARG A 471 -11.65 -14.00 -9.77
C ARG A 471 -10.51 -13.13 -10.29
N ILE A 472 -9.85 -13.58 -11.35
CA ILE A 472 -8.80 -12.87 -12.07
C ILE A 472 -9.25 -12.76 -13.53
N ASP A 473 -9.40 -11.53 -14.02
CA ASP A 473 -9.85 -11.29 -15.40
C ASP A 473 -8.65 -11.03 -16.34
N ALA A 474 -7.54 -10.49 -15.79
CA ALA A 474 -6.28 -10.40 -16.51
C ALA A 474 -5.09 -10.55 -15.54
N ALA A 475 -4.01 -11.17 -16.01
CA ALA A 475 -2.73 -11.17 -15.32
C ALA A 475 -1.56 -11.17 -16.32
N ILE A 476 -0.44 -10.56 -15.92
CA ILE A 476 0.77 -10.47 -16.74
C ILE A 476 2.03 -10.56 -15.86
N ILE A 477 3.09 -11.12 -16.44
CA ILE A 477 4.47 -10.98 -15.96
C ILE A 477 5.20 -10.09 -16.95
N VAL A 478 5.75 -8.97 -16.48
CA VAL A 478 6.53 -8.01 -17.27
C VAL A 478 7.92 -7.83 -16.67
N ASP A 479 8.88 -7.35 -17.47
CA ASP A 479 10.20 -7.01 -16.93
C ASP A 479 10.08 -5.91 -15.86
N HIS A 480 10.88 -6.03 -14.79
CA HIS A 480 10.96 -5.02 -13.74
C HIS A 480 11.73 -3.76 -14.14
N LEU A 481 12.55 -3.83 -15.21
CA LEU A 481 13.45 -2.74 -15.55
C LEU A 481 12.66 -1.46 -15.82
N PRO A 482 13.10 -0.33 -15.23
CA PRO A 482 12.54 0.96 -15.59
C PRO A 482 12.78 1.14 -17.07
N SER A 483 11.75 1.52 -17.83
CA SER A 483 12.04 1.88 -19.20
C SER A 483 12.84 3.16 -19.23
N GLU A 484 14.00 3.11 -19.87
CA GLU A 484 14.47 4.24 -20.66
C GLU A 484 13.45 4.46 -21.79
N GLY A 485 12.31 5.10 -21.48
CA GLY A 485 11.27 5.39 -22.46
C GLY A 485 10.33 4.24 -22.80
N MET A 486 9.36 3.97 -21.92
CA MET A 486 7.99 3.72 -22.38
C MET A 486 7.59 5.04 -23.01
N GLY A 487 8.03 5.21 -24.27
CA GLY A 487 8.18 6.51 -24.88
C GLY A 487 6.87 7.22 -24.73
N TRP A 488 6.90 8.47 -24.27
CA TRP A 488 5.71 9.31 -24.25
C TRP A 488 4.90 9.14 -25.55
N ASN A 489 5.59 9.11 -26.69
CA ASN A 489 5.04 8.86 -28.01
C ASN A 489 4.33 7.51 -28.14
N ARG A 490 4.87 6.45 -27.54
CA ARG A 490 4.24 5.13 -27.51
C ARG A 490 2.96 5.17 -26.69
N HIS A 491 2.98 5.81 -25.52
CA HIS A 491 1.77 5.97 -24.71
C HIS A 491 0.68 6.72 -25.49
N CYS A 492 1.00 7.86 -26.09
CA CYS A 492 0.08 8.61 -26.95
C CYS A 492 -0.47 7.72 -28.08
N LYS A 493 0.40 6.99 -28.79
CA LYS A 493 0.00 6.10 -29.88
C LYS A 493 -0.87 4.92 -29.42
N THR A 494 -0.61 4.37 -28.24
CA THR A 494 -1.46 3.34 -27.63
C THR A 494 -2.86 3.90 -27.33
N ILE A 495 -2.95 5.08 -26.72
CA ILE A 495 -4.23 5.76 -26.45
C ILE A 495 -4.99 6.07 -27.75
N GLU A 496 -4.29 6.60 -28.75
CA GLU A 496 -4.85 6.88 -30.07
C GLU A 496 -5.42 5.62 -30.73
N ASN A 497 -4.67 4.52 -30.73
CA ASN A 497 -5.11 3.25 -31.31
C ASN A 497 -6.32 2.67 -30.57
N ILE A 498 -6.33 2.72 -29.22
CA ILE A 498 -7.49 2.28 -28.43
C ILE A 498 -8.71 3.15 -28.74
N THR A 499 -8.52 4.46 -28.84
CA THR A 499 -9.60 5.40 -29.13
C THR A 499 -10.20 5.15 -30.52
N ARG A 500 -9.36 4.85 -31.53
CA ARG A 500 -9.81 4.39 -32.86
C ARG A 500 -10.53 3.05 -32.82
N LEU A 501 -10.00 2.08 -32.07
CA LEU A 501 -10.63 0.76 -31.88
C LEU A 501 -12.04 0.91 -31.30
N LYS A 502 -12.25 1.89 -30.42
CA LYS A 502 -13.55 2.25 -29.84
C LYS A 502 -14.46 3.06 -30.78
N GLY A 503 -14.05 3.24 -32.04
CA GLY A 503 -14.86 3.81 -33.12
C GLY A 503 -14.81 5.34 -33.24
N TRP A 504 -13.90 6.03 -32.54
CA TRP A 504 -13.75 7.48 -32.67
C TRP A 504 -12.96 7.85 -33.92
N GLU A 505 -13.46 8.83 -34.69
CA GLU A 505 -12.65 9.50 -35.72
C GLU A 505 -11.68 10.44 -34.99
N ILE A 506 -10.37 10.23 -35.20
CA ILE A 506 -9.32 11.05 -34.61
C ILE A 506 -8.71 11.92 -35.69
N ARG A 507 -8.73 13.24 -35.48
CA ARG A 507 -7.91 14.18 -36.25
C ARG A 507 -6.78 14.64 -35.35
N GLU A 508 -5.55 14.39 -35.78
CA GLU A 508 -4.37 14.86 -35.07
C GLU A 508 -4.37 16.39 -35.03
N SER A 509 -4.19 16.92 -33.83
CA SER A 509 -3.91 18.33 -33.61
C SER A 509 -2.49 18.44 -33.06
N ALA A 510 -1.91 19.63 -33.21
CA ALA A 510 -0.50 19.93 -32.93
C ALA A 510 -0.01 19.38 -31.57
N GLU A 511 1.30 19.13 -31.48
CA GLU A 511 1.96 18.99 -30.16
C GLU A 511 1.72 20.28 -29.36
N ALA A 512 1.13 20.15 -28.17
CA ALA A 512 1.00 21.25 -27.22
C ALA A 512 2.15 21.21 -26.22
N GLU A 513 2.43 22.35 -25.59
CA GLU A 513 3.51 22.52 -24.58
C GLU A 513 3.46 21.47 -23.45
N HIS A 514 2.28 20.91 -23.18
CA HIS A 514 2.04 19.98 -22.07
C HIS A 514 1.54 18.59 -22.48
N GLY A 515 1.46 18.28 -23.78
CA GLY A 515 0.94 16.97 -24.20
C GLY A 515 0.59 16.85 -25.68
N GLN A 516 0.01 15.70 -26.04
CA GLN A 516 -0.52 15.44 -27.38
C GLN A 516 -2.02 15.72 -27.39
N VAL A 517 -2.49 16.48 -28.38
CA VAL A 517 -3.90 16.84 -28.51
C VAL A 517 -4.54 16.07 -29.66
N TYR A 518 -5.70 15.45 -29.38
CA TYR A 518 -6.50 14.71 -30.34
C TYR A 518 -7.90 15.29 -30.41
N GLN A 519 -8.40 15.55 -31.60
CA GLN A 519 -9.81 15.90 -31.81
C GLN A 519 -10.60 14.64 -32.09
N LEU A 520 -11.46 14.26 -31.15
CA LEU A 520 -12.32 13.08 -31.23
C LEU A 520 -13.67 13.46 -31.79
N LYS A 521 -14.13 12.75 -32.81
CA LYS A 521 -15.45 12.93 -33.40
C LYS A 521 -16.20 11.60 -33.44
N GLY A 522 -17.33 11.55 -32.76
CA GLY A 522 -18.27 10.44 -32.76
C GLY A 522 -19.59 10.80 -33.45
N PRO A 523 -20.55 9.87 -33.51
CA PRO A 523 -21.89 10.13 -34.05
C PRO A 523 -22.69 11.14 -33.24
N SER A 524 -22.52 11.15 -31.92
CA SER A 524 -23.32 11.94 -30.98
C SER A 524 -22.60 13.17 -30.42
N ASP A 525 -21.27 13.10 -30.29
CA ASP A 525 -20.48 14.14 -29.61
C ASP A 525 -19.10 14.32 -30.23
N ARG A 526 -18.44 15.41 -29.80
CA ARG A 526 -17.05 15.73 -30.12
C ARG A 526 -16.30 16.10 -28.84
N PHE A 527 -15.05 15.70 -28.75
CA PHE A 527 -14.20 16.01 -27.60
C PHE A 527 -12.79 16.39 -28.05
N GLU A 528 -12.16 17.33 -27.35
CA GLU A 528 -10.72 17.49 -27.39
C GLU A 528 -10.09 16.61 -26.31
N LEU A 529 -9.35 15.58 -26.69
CA LEU A 529 -8.59 14.71 -25.78
C LEU A 529 -7.13 15.16 -25.73
N VAL A 530 -6.68 15.61 -24.56
CA VAL A 530 -5.27 15.94 -24.29
C VAL A 530 -4.64 14.81 -23.50
N VAL A 531 -3.71 14.09 -24.12
CA VAL A 531 -2.84 13.16 -23.39
C VAL A 531 -1.75 14.00 -22.75
N ALA A 532 -1.82 14.21 -21.43
CA ALA A 532 -0.98 15.18 -20.72
C ALA A 532 0.22 14.53 -20.00
N ARG A 533 1.35 15.25 -19.96
CA ARG A 533 2.52 14.84 -19.17
C ARG A 533 2.39 15.34 -17.73
N GLY A 534 2.72 14.48 -16.78
CA GLY A 534 2.90 14.87 -15.38
C GLY A 534 1.76 14.41 -14.46
N LYS A 535 1.75 14.98 -13.26
CA LYS A 535 0.73 14.71 -12.24
C LYS A 535 -0.29 15.85 -12.23
N PRO A 536 -1.57 15.56 -11.95
CA PRO A 536 -2.55 16.61 -11.75
C PRO A 536 -2.11 17.52 -10.59
N SER A 537 -2.54 18.78 -10.62
CA SER A 537 -2.32 19.70 -9.51
C SER A 537 -3.04 19.18 -8.26
N ASP A 538 -2.34 19.11 -7.14
CA ASP A 538 -2.93 18.78 -5.82
C ASP A 538 -3.71 19.95 -5.20
N ARG A 539 -4.11 20.94 -6.01
CA ARG A 539 -4.91 22.08 -5.55
C ARG A 539 -6.22 21.55 -4.94
N ARG A 540 -6.56 22.03 -3.75
CA ARG A 540 -7.85 21.73 -3.11
C ARG A 540 -8.97 22.42 -3.86
N TYR A 541 -10.10 21.74 -4.01
CA TYR A 541 -11.32 22.33 -4.57
C TYR A 541 -12.20 22.95 -3.48
N SER A 542 -13.02 23.94 -3.84
CA SER A 542 -14.06 24.46 -2.97
C SER A 542 -15.35 23.66 -3.13
N PHE A 543 -15.84 23.07 -2.03
CA PHE A 543 -17.08 22.30 -2.05
C PHE A 543 -18.28 23.16 -2.51
N GLU A 544 -18.32 24.44 -2.16
CA GLU A 544 -19.37 25.37 -2.55
C GLU A 544 -19.47 25.56 -4.07
N GLN A 545 -18.37 25.40 -4.80
CA GLN A 545 -18.32 25.59 -6.26
C GLN A 545 -18.71 24.32 -7.02
N ILE A 546 -18.48 23.14 -6.44
CA ILE A 546 -18.76 21.85 -7.08
C ILE A 546 -20.22 21.72 -7.59
N PRO A 547 -21.27 22.12 -6.83
CA PRO A 547 -22.66 22.10 -7.29
C PRO A 547 -22.93 22.91 -8.56
N HIS A 548 -22.13 23.94 -8.81
CA HIS A 548 -22.36 24.90 -9.88
C HIS A 548 -21.65 24.52 -11.19
N ILE A 549 -20.76 23.53 -11.17
CA ILE A 549 -20.05 23.07 -12.36
C ILE A 549 -21.06 22.54 -13.38
N ASP A 550 -20.98 23.02 -14.63
CA ASP A 550 -21.74 22.46 -15.75
C ASP A 550 -21.04 21.20 -16.28
N LEU A 551 -21.52 20.05 -15.81
CA LEU A 551 -20.98 18.75 -16.23
C LEU A 551 -21.34 18.39 -17.68
N GLY A 552 -22.43 18.95 -18.22
CA GLY A 552 -22.89 18.66 -19.57
C GLY A 552 -22.11 19.43 -20.64
N GLY A 553 -21.54 20.57 -20.28
CA GLY A 553 -20.74 21.43 -21.15
C GLY A 553 -19.26 21.03 -21.31
N VAL A 554 -18.83 19.92 -20.70
CA VAL A 554 -17.44 19.45 -20.83
C VAL A 554 -17.21 18.91 -22.25
N ASP A 555 -16.41 19.63 -23.03
CA ASP A 555 -15.96 19.24 -24.37
C ASP A 555 -14.48 18.83 -24.41
N ARG A 556 -13.75 18.99 -23.29
CA ARG A 556 -12.32 18.74 -23.20
C ARG A 556 -11.97 17.72 -22.11
N LEU A 557 -11.24 16.70 -22.51
CA LEU A 557 -10.82 15.55 -21.70
C LEU A 557 -9.30 15.59 -21.51
N ILE A 558 -8.83 15.43 -20.28
CA ILE A 558 -7.40 15.37 -19.96
C ILE A 558 -7.05 13.96 -19.51
N LEU A 559 -6.30 13.22 -20.33
CA LEU A 559 -5.86 11.87 -19.96
C LEU A 559 -4.62 11.92 -19.07
N LEU A 560 -4.73 11.30 -17.90
CA LEU A 560 -3.65 11.12 -16.93
C LEU A 560 -3.61 9.66 -16.46
N ASP A 561 -2.42 9.20 -16.07
CA ASP A 561 -2.22 7.85 -15.51
C ASP A 561 -2.84 7.68 -14.11
N ASP A 562 -3.21 8.79 -13.44
CA ASP A 562 -3.87 8.78 -12.12
C ASP A 562 -5.02 9.79 -12.04
N ALA A 563 -6.25 9.29 -11.92
CA ALA A 563 -7.43 10.11 -11.69
C ALA A 563 -8.25 9.58 -10.51
N ASN A 564 -8.08 10.24 -9.37
CA ASN A 564 -8.86 9.99 -8.17
C ASN A 564 -9.96 11.06 -8.04
N ALA A 565 -10.95 10.83 -7.17
CA ALA A 565 -12.07 11.75 -7.03
C ALA A 565 -11.62 13.18 -6.67
N LEU A 566 -10.53 13.33 -5.88
CA LEU A 566 -9.97 14.63 -5.54
C LEU A 566 -9.41 15.33 -6.80
N THR A 567 -8.55 14.66 -7.55
CA THR A 567 -7.90 15.27 -8.73
C THR A 567 -8.92 15.59 -9.81
N VAL A 568 -9.93 14.73 -10.02
CA VAL A 568 -11.03 14.99 -10.96
C VAL A 568 -11.83 16.23 -10.55
N LEU A 569 -12.24 16.35 -9.28
CA LEU A 569 -13.00 17.49 -8.79
C LEU A 569 -12.21 18.80 -8.86
N SER A 570 -10.95 18.78 -8.42
CA SER A 570 -10.06 19.94 -8.47
C SER A 570 -9.84 20.45 -9.89
N HIS A 571 -9.68 19.54 -10.85
CA HIS A 571 -9.47 19.93 -12.24
C HIS A 571 -10.75 20.42 -12.91
N LEU A 572 -11.88 19.75 -12.65
CA LEU A 572 -13.19 20.18 -13.13
C LEU A 572 -13.54 21.58 -12.62
N GLU A 573 -13.37 21.86 -11.32
CA GLU A 573 -13.66 23.17 -10.74
C GLU A 573 -12.77 24.27 -11.33
N SER A 574 -11.46 24.00 -11.46
CA SER A 574 -10.51 25.03 -11.87
C SER A 574 -10.48 25.30 -13.37
N THR A 575 -10.87 24.33 -14.21
CA THR A 575 -10.72 24.43 -15.67
C THR A 575 -11.97 24.11 -16.47
N GLY A 576 -13.00 23.52 -15.86
CA GLY A 576 -14.16 22.98 -16.58
C GLY A 576 -13.86 21.74 -17.43
N GLN A 577 -12.69 21.12 -17.28
CA GLN A 577 -12.24 19.97 -18.07
C GLN A 577 -12.31 18.68 -17.24
N LEU A 578 -12.59 17.56 -17.89
CA LEU A 578 -12.69 16.27 -17.21
C LEU A 578 -11.36 15.49 -17.30
N ILE A 579 -10.76 15.17 -16.16
CA ILE A 579 -9.66 14.21 -16.14
C ILE A 579 -10.22 12.80 -16.37
N VAL A 580 -9.62 12.06 -17.30
CA VAL A 580 -9.91 10.66 -17.62
C VAL A 580 -8.64 9.83 -17.51
N THR A 581 -8.77 8.50 -17.39
CA THR A 581 -7.63 7.57 -17.40
C THR A 581 -7.67 6.63 -18.62
N PRO A 582 -6.59 5.90 -18.92
CA PRO A 582 -6.62 4.85 -19.96
C PRO A 582 -7.80 3.88 -19.80
N ARG A 583 -8.17 3.55 -18.56
CA ARG A 583 -9.33 2.73 -18.23
C ARG A 583 -10.66 3.36 -18.67
N ASP A 584 -10.83 4.66 -18.51
CA ASP A 584 -12.04 5.37 -18.96
C ASP A 584 -12.13 5.33 -20.50
N ILE A 585 -11.01 5.57 -21.20
CA ILE A 585 -10.93 5.52 -22.67
C ILE A 585 -11.21 4.12 -23.21
N CYS A 586 -10.72 3.05 -22.56
CA CYS A 586 -11.03 1.67 -22.95
C CYS A 586 -12.52 1.34 -22.88
N ALA A 587 -13.30 2.02 -22.05
CA ALA A 587 -14.75 1.83 -22.00
C ALA A 587 -15.51 2.78 -22.94
N PHE A 588 -14.87 3.86 -23.41
CA PHE A 588 -15.52 4.97 -24.10
C PHE A 588 -15.74 4.72 -25.60
N ALA A 589 -16.79 3.96 -25.93
CA ALA A 589 -17.19 3.69 -27.31
C ALA A 589 -17.87 4.88 -27.99
N ALA A 590 -17.47 5.22 -29.22
CA ALA A 590 -17.99 6.37 -29.96
C ALA A 590 -19.50 6.32 -30.19
N LYS A 591 -20.07 5.13 -30.44
CA LYS A 591 -21.51 4.94 -30.72
C LYS A 591 -22.41 5.46 -29.59
N SER A 592 -21.94 5.39 -28.36
CA SER A 592 -22.65 5.82 -27.14
C SER A 592 -21.84 6.85 -26.35
N GLY A 593 -20.85 7.46 -26.99
CA GLY A 593 -19.86 8.29 -26.32
C GLY A 593 -20.44 9.66 -26.05
N THR A 594 -20.77 9.93 -24.79
CA THR A 594 -21.15 11.25 -24.28
C THR A 594 -20.35 11.52 -23.01
N VAL A 595 -20.31 12.78 -22.53
CA VAL A 595 -19.65 13.06 -21.25
C VAL A 595 -20.26 12.26 -20.10
N TRP A 596 -21.56 11.95 -20.17
CA TRP A 596 -22.27 11.17 -19.16
C TRP A 596 -21.84 9.70 -19.13
N THR A 597 -21.52 9.10 -20.28
CA THR A 597 -20.96 7.74 -20.27
C THR A 597 -19.56 7.72 -19.64
N LEU A 598 -18.75 8.78 -19.78
CA LEU A 598 -17.49 8.91 -19.02
C LEU A 598 -17.72 9.02 -17.51
N TYR A 599 -18.65 9.85 -17.04
CA TYR A 599 -19.00 9.92 -15.61
C TYR A 599 -19.52 8.57 -15.09
N SER A 600 -20.30 7.84 -15.90
CA SER A 600 -20.73 6.47 -15.61
C SER A 600 -19.53 5.53 -15.44
N TYR A 601 -18.53 5.55 -16.34
CA TYR A 601 -17.32 4.73 -16.19
C TYR A 601 -16.49 5.09 -14.96
N GLN A 602 -16.36 6.38 -14.65
CA GLN A 602 -15.70 6.85 -13.44
C GLN A 602 -16.43 6.38 -12.18
N LEU A 603 -17.76 6.38 -12.16
CA LEU A 603 -18.54 5.80 -11.06
C LEU A 603 -18.23 4.31 -10.86
N ARG A 604 -18.00 3.53 -11.92
CA ARG A 604 -17.60 2.12 -11.78
C ARG A 604 -16.30 2.00 -11.01
N ARG A 605 -15.28 2.79 -11.37
CA ARG A 605 -14.00 2.82 -10.66
C ARG A 605 -14.17 3.25 -9.21
N LEU A 606 -14.94 4.32 -8.96
CA LEU A 606 -15.12 4.91 -7.63
C LEU A 606 -16.07 4.12 -6.72
N SER A 607 -16.88 3.21 -7.25
CA SER A 607 -17.85 2.42 -6.48
C SER A 607 -17.22 1.51 -5.41
N HIS A 608 -15.97 1.09 -5.62
CA HIS A 608 -15.25 0.17 -4.71
C HIS A 608 -14.29 0.90 -3.75
N TRP A 609 -14.21 2.22 -3.84
CA TRP A 609 -13.30 3.00 -3.00
C TRP A 609 -13.88 3.19 -1.61
N MET A 610 -13.01 3.32 -0.60
CA MET A 610 -13.47 3.68 0.75
C MET A 610 -14.22 5.02 0.68
N SER A 611 -15.27 5.16 1.48
CA SER A 611 -15.96 6.44 1.63
C SER A 611 -14.98 7.48 2.18
N GLY A 612 -14.86 8.61 1.49
CA GLY A 612 -14.04 9.74 1.88
C GLY A 612 -14.64 11.04 1.36
N LYS A 613 -14.05 12.17 1.71
CA LYS A 613 -14.55 13.51 1.38
C LYS A 613 -14.77 13.69 -0.12
N SER A 614 -13.72 13.54 -0.92
CA SER A 614 -13.78 13.77 -2.37
C SER A 614 -14.68 12.79 -3.10
N ARG A 615 -14.76 11.53 -2.66
CA ARG A 615 -15.72 10.57 -3.23
C ARG A 615 -17.16 10.99 -2.94
N THR A 616 -17.43 11.45 -1.72
CA THR A 616 -18.75 11.94 -1.31
C THR A 616 -19.16 13.15 -2.14
N HIS A 617 -18.26 14.13 -2.29
CA HIS A 617 -18.53 15.33 -3.08
C HIS A 617 -18.72 15.03 -4.57
N TYR A 618 -17.96 14.08 -5.13
CA TYR A 618 -18.15 13.65 -6.51
C TYR A 618 -19.52 13.01 -6.74
N LEU A 619 -19.99 12.17 -5.81
CA LEU A 619 -21.35 11.61 -5.87
C LEU A 619 -22.42 12.70 -5.71
N ALA A 620 -22.22 13.64 -4.78
CA ALA A 620 -23.12 14.77 -4.55
C ALA A 620 -23.26 15.66 -5.79
N MET A 621 -22.14 15.95 -6.47
CA MET A 621 -22.08 16.69 -7.74
C MET A 621 -22.98 16.06 -8.81
N LEU A 622 -22.90 14.74 -8.98
CA LEU A 622 -23.73 14.00 -9.93
C LEU A 622 -25.20 13.99 -9.53
N CYS A 623 -25.49 13.85 -8.24
CA CYS A 623 -26.85 13.94 -7.72
C CYS A 623 -27.47 15.33 -7.99
N GLN A 624 -26.74 16.41 -7.69
CA GLN A 624 -27.19 17.78 -7.97
C GLN A 624 -27.36 18.04 -9.47
N SER A 625 -26.52 17.43 -10.31
CA SER A 625 -26.69 17.49 -11.77
C SER A 625 -27.99 16.81 -12.22
N ALA A 626 -28.38 15.67 -11.63
CA ALA A 626 -29.67 15.04 -11.91
C ALA A 626 -30.84 15.96 -11.53
N ILE A 627 -30.76 16.60 -10.36
CA ILE A 627 -31.78 17.53 -9.87
C ILE A 627 -31.92 18.75 -10.79
N ARG A 628 -30.80 19.39 -11.18
CA ARG A 628 -30.80 20.54 -12.10
C ARG A 628 -31.41 20.20 -13.47
N ARG A 629 -31.27 18.94 -13.91
CA ARG A 629 -31.82 18.45 -15.18
C ARG A 629 -33.28 17.99 -15.08
N GLY A 630 -33.87 18.01 -13.88
CA GLY A 630 -35.23 17.50 -13.66
C GLY A 630 -35.34 15.96 -13.74
N ASN A 631 -34.22 15.24 -13.69
CA ASN A 631 -34.17 13.78 -13.77
C ASN A 631 -34.34 13.14 -12.38
N VAL A 632 -35.44 13.46 -11.71
CA VAL A 632 -35.72 13.04 -10.33
C VAL A 632 -37.17 12.57 -10.22
N ASP A 633 -37.37 11.32 -9.81
CA ASP A 633 -38.71 10.70 -9.88
C ASP A 633 -39.70 11.19 -8.80
N SER A 634 -39.27 11.53 -7.58
CA SER A 634 -40.22 11.87 -6.48
C SER A 634 -39.64 12.45 -5.17
N TYR A 635 -38.42 13.00 -5.15
CA TYR A 635 -37.89 13.58 -3.90
C TYR A 635 -38.58 14.91 -3.55
N ASP A 636 -38.70 15.20 -2.25
CA ASP A 636 -38.64 16.57 -1.74
C ASP A 636 -37.24 17.12 -2.12
N SER A 637 -37.13 17.57 -3.37
CA SER A 637 -35.87 17.95 -3.99
C SER A 637 -35.19 19.07 -3.20
N GLU A 638 -35.97 19.95 -2.56
CA GLU A 638 -35.46 21.02 -1.71
C GLU A 638 -34.72 20.47 -0.49
N ARG A 639 -35.30 19.50 0.24
CA ARG A 639 -34.61 18.87 1.39
C ARG A 639 -33.38 18.09 0.96
N PHE A 640 -33.46 17.39 -0.17
CA PHE A 640 -32.34 16.60 -0.66
C PHE A 640 -31.18 17.51 -1.13
N ILE A 641 -31.50 18.62 -1.81
CA ILE A 641 -30.52 19.68 -2.12
C ILE A 641 -29.89 20.21 -0.83
N ALA A 642 -30.71 20.53 0.20
CA ALA A 642 -30.20 21.03 1.46
C ALA A 642 -29.22 20.05 2.14
N ALA A 643 -29.54 18.74 2.13
CA ALA A 643 -28.64 17.70 2.63
C ALA A 643 -27.35 17.59 1.80
N LEU A 644 -27.44 17.71 0.47
CA LEU A 644 -26.27 17.67 -0.42
C LEU A 644 -25.39 18.93 -0.34
N SER A 645 -25.88 20.02 0.26
CA SER A 645 -25.13 21.26 0.44
C SER A 645 -24.69 21.50 1.89
N ASP A 646 -24.97 20.56 2.80
CA ASP A 646 -24.63 20.67 4.21
C ASP A 646 -23.10 20.60 4.42
N GLU A 647 -22.55 21.49 5.25
CA GLU A 647 -21.12 21.58 5.54
C GLU A 647 -20.53 20.30 6.17
N GLN A 648 -21.36 19.45 6.78
CA GLN A 648 -20.94 18.18 7.36
C GLN A 648 -20.70 17.10 6.30
N LEU A 649 -21.19 17.30 5.07
CA LEU A 649 -21.02 16.38 3.97
C LEU A 649 -19.54 16.29 3.59
N GLY A 650 -19.05 15.07 3.44
CA GLY A 650 -17.64 14.77 3.18
C GLY A 650 -16.73 14.81 4.41
N ASP A 651 -17.11 15.50 5.49
CA ASP A 651 -16.31 15.58 6.73
C ASP A 651 -16.75 14.57 7.79
N SER A 652 -17.99 14.66 8.24
CA SER A 652 -18.56 13.74 9.25
C SER A 652 -19.66 12.84 8.70
N ILE A 653 -20.24 13.22 7.56
CA ILE A 653 -21.27 12.49 6.83
C ILE A 653 -20.74 12.12 5.44
N HIS A 654 -20.87 10.86 5.05
CA HIS A 654 -20.42 10.36 3.76
C HIS A 654 -21.55 9.67 3.00
N LEU A 655 -21.49 9.80 1.68
CA LEU A 655 -22.28 8.98 0.77
C LEU A 655 -21.59 7.63 0.60
N THR A 656 -22.22 6.58 1.13
CA THR A 656 -21.78 5.20 0.95
C THR A 656 -22.60 4.57 -0.16
N SER A 657 -21.93 3.81 -1.03
CA SER A 657 -22.58 3.04 -2.08
C SER A 657 -22.64 1.56 -1.71
N SER A 658 -23.70 0.91 -2.12
CA SER A 658 -23.89 -0.55 -2.08
C SER A 658 -24.46 -1.01 -3.43
N ASN A 659 -24.45 -2.33 -3.67
CA ASN A 659 -25.13 -2.96 -4.82
C ASN A 659 -24.89 -2.29 -6.17
N ALA A 660 -23.63 -1.97 -6.48
CA ALA A 660 -23.27 -1.36 -7.76
C ALA A 660 -23.62 -2.30 -8.93
N ARG A 661 -24.42 -1.81 -9.88
CA ARG A 661 -24.74 -2.50 -11.13
C ARG A 661 -24.11 -1.77 -12.30
N PHE A 662 -23.55 -2.53 -13.21
CA PHE A 662 -22.82 -2.00 -14.35
C PHE A 662 -23.41 -2.53 -15.65
N PHE A 663 -23.82 -1.62 -16.52
CA PHE A 663 -24.35 -1.88 -17.86
C PHE A 663 -23.34 -1.42 -18.91
N PRO A 664 -23.52 -1.65 -20.22
CA PRO A 664 -22.62 -1.12 -21.25
C PRO A 664 -22.41 0.40 -21.16
N THR A 665 -23.50 1.17 -21.11
CA THR A 665 -23.46 2.64 -21.11
C THR A 665 -23.86 3.26 -19.76
N ALA A 666 -24.40 2.45 -18.85
CA ALA A 666 -24.93 2.93 -17.58
C ALA A 666 -24.21 2.36 -16.36
N THR A 667 -24.27 3.10 -15.24
CA THR A 667 -23.83 2.66 -13.93
C THR A 667 -24.87 3.08 -12.91
N GLU A 668 -25.29 2.12 -12.08
CA GLU A 668 -26.31 2.32 -11.05
C GLU A 668 -25.68 2.02 -9.69
N LEU A 669 -25.77 2.99 -8.78
CA LEU A 669 -25.29 2.89 -7.41
C LEU A 669 -26.45 3.10 -6.44
N ARG A 670 -26.58 2.19 -5.48
CA ARG A 670 -27.47 2.36 -4.34
C ARG A 670 -26.74 3.15 -3.25
N LEU A 671 -27.15 4.39 -3.01
CA LEU A 671 -26.49 5.34 -2.13
C LEU A 671 -27.26 5.54 -0.82
N LYS A 672 -26.53 5.78 0.27
CA LYS A 672 -27.08 6.21 1.55
C LYS A 672 -26.12 7.17 2.26
N PHE A 673 -26.66 8.08 3.06
CA PHE A 673 -25.86 8.87 3.98
C PHE A 673 -25.46 8.02 5.18
N SER A 674 -24.21 8.17 5.63
CA SER A 674 -23.66 7.44 6.77
C SER A 674 -22.71 8.33 7.54
N SER A 675 -22.65 8.18 8.86
CA SER A 675 -21.66 8.90 9.66
C SER A 675 -20.34 8.16 9.69
N ARG A 676 -19.22 8.90 9.65
CA ARG A 676 -17.86 8.32 9.75
C ARG A 676 -17.64 7.59 11.08
N ASN A 677 -18.19 8.13 12.16
CA ASN A 677 -18.17 7.49 13.47
C ASN A 677 -19.46 6.68 13.65
N SER A 678 -19.34 5.37 13.83
CA SER A 678 -20.50 4.48 14.06
C SER A 678 -21.36 4.89 15.26
N ASN A 679 -20.79 5.67 16.19
CA ASN A 679 -21.47 6.15 17.39
C ASN A 679 -22.15 7.52 17.21
N SER A 680 -21.87 8.29 16.15
CA SER A 680 -22.58 9.55 15.90
C SER A 680 -23.88 9.31 15.16
N ARG A 681 -24.97 9.83 15.71
CA ARG A 681 -26.27 9.83 15.03
C ARG A 681 -26.16 10.70 13.79
N VAL A 682 -26.55 10.14 12.64
CA VAL A 682 -26.77 10.90 11.40
C VAL A 682 -27.77 12.04 11.70
N PRO A 683 -27.47 13.30 11.34
CA PRO A 683 -28.37 14.44 11.56
C PRO A 683 -29.74 14.21 10.90
N SER A 684 -30.80 14.83 11.44
CA SER A 684 -32.17 14.60 10.98
C SER A 684 -32.37 14.91 9.50
N ILE A 685 -31.69 15.95 8.98
CA ILE A 685 -31.75 16.33 7.56
C ILE A 685 -31.36 15.19 6.61
N PHE A 686 -30.52 14.24 7.06
CA PHE A 686 -30.09 13.10 6.26
C PHE A 686 -30.91 11.83 6.53
N ARG A 687 -31.61 11.74 7.68
CA ARG A 687 -32.37 10.54 8.06
C ARG A 687 -33.59 10.29 7.20
N ASP A 688 -34.13 11.35 6.60
CA ASP A 688 -35.26 11.25 5.68
C ASP A 688 -34.89 10.51 4.38
N PHE A 689 -33.60 10.22 4.15
CA PHE A 689 -33.06 9.56 2.95
C PHE A 689 -32.42 8.21 3.30
N ASP A 690 -33.24 7.21 3.61
CA ASP A 690 -32.78 5.86 3.97
C ASP A 690 -31.88 5.25 2.90
N THR A 691 -32.35 5.20 1.65
CA THR A 691 -31.59 4.72 0.51
C THR A 691 -32.16 5.26 -0.80
N PHE A 692 -31.27 5.61 -1.72
CA PHE A 692 -31.62 6.13 -3.03
C PHE A 692 -30.75 5.54 -4.12
N VAL A 693 -31.22 5.63 -5.37
CA VAL A 693 -30.49 5.09 -6.53
C VAL A 693 -30.01 6.25 -7.38
N LEU A 694 -28.70 6.33 -7.59
CA LEU A 694 -28.07 7.18 -8.59
C LEU A 694 -27.73 6.31 -9.80
N ARG A 695 -28.40 6.57 -10.93
CA ARG A 695 -28.09 5.96 -12.22
C ARG A 695 -27.51 7.01 -13.14
N VAL A 696 -26.37 6.75 -13.76
CA VAL A 696 -25.79 7.61 -14.80
C VAL A 696 -25.70 6.82 -16.09
N ASP A 697 -26.34 7.31 -17.15
CA ASP A 697 -26.33 6.72 -18.49
C ASP A 697 -26.06 7.79 -19.56
N GLU A 698 -26.18 7.44 -20.84
CA GLU A 698 -25.84 8.34 -21.94
C GLU A 698 -26.65 9.66 -21.96
N THR A 699 -27.82 9.71 -21.32
CA THR A 699 -28.70 10.88 -21.27
C THR A 699 -28.40 11.81 -20.09
N GLY A 700 -27.69 11.31 -19.08
CA GLY A 700 -27.35 12.04 -17.87
C GLY A 700 -27.50 11.22 -16.59
N PRO A 701 -27.31 11.88 -15.43
CA PRO A 701 -27.61 11.31 -14.13
C PRO A 701 -29.11 11.36 -13.85
N HIS A 702 -29.62 10.34 -13.17
CA HIS A 702 -31.00 10.13 -12.75
C HIS A 702 -31.03 9.71 -11.29
N LEU A 703 -31.96 10.28 -10.53
CA LEU A 703 -32.18 9.96 -9.13
C LEU A 703 -33.57 9.40 -8.91
N SER A 704 -33.65 8.22 -8.30
CA SER A 704 -34.91 7.62 -7.90
C SER A 704 -34.89 7.22 -6.43
N GLN A 705 -36.07 7.27 -5.81
CA GLN A 705 -36.29 6.59 -4.54
C GLN A 705 -36.29 5.10 -4.81
N GLU A 706 -35.61 4.35 -3.95
CA GLU A 706 -35.81 2.92 -3.95
C GLU A 706 -37.20 2.67 -3.38
N THR A 707 -38.18 2.50 -4.27
CA THR A 707 -39.50 2.02 -3.88
C THR A 707 -39.23 0.73 -3.13
N GLN A 708 -39.62 0.67 -1.85
CA GLN A 708 -39.55 -0.56 -1.06
C GLN A 708 -40.35 -1.61 -1.83
N SER A 709 -39.66 -2.37 -2.67
CA SER A 709 -40.23 -3.52 -3.34
C SER A 709 -40.39 -4.52 -2.22
N ILE A 710 -41.59 -4.53 -1.63
CA ILE A 710 -42.05 -5.56 -0.70
C ILE A 710 -41.65 -6.88 -1.35
N SER A 711 -40.68 -7.57 -0.76
CA SER A 711 -40.19 -8.82 -1.30
C SER A 711 -41.28 -9.87 -1.14
N LEU A 712 -42.15 -9.95 -2.15
CA LEU A 712 -42.94 -11.15 -2.41
C LEU A 712 -41.94 -12.23 -2.84
N SER A 713 -41.31 -12.85 -1.85
CA SER A 713 -40.29 -13.86 -2.04
C SER A 713 -40.93 -15.18 -2.49
N ARG A 714 -40.37 -15.73 -3.56
CA ARG A 714 -40.27 -17.17 -3.82
C ARG A 714 -38.89 -17.63 -3.39
#